data_AF-A0A0V1PWF5-F1
#
_entry.id   AF-A0A0V1PWF5-F1
#
_cell.length_a   1.000
_cell.length_b   1.000
_cell.length_c   1.000
_cell.angle_alpha   90.00
_cell.angle_beta   90.00
_cell.angle_gamma   90.00
#
_symmetry.space_group_name_H-M   'P 1'
#
loop_
_entity.id
_entity.type
_entity.pdbx_description
1 polymer ?
#
loop_
_entity_poly.entity_id
_entity_poly.type
_entity_poly.pdbx_seq_one_letter_code
_entity_poly.pdbx_strand_id
1 'polypeptide(L)'
;MSALETLKQILEKDKDNEIQLADDGNVQSLNNLQNYIVHKKKESNNLSQLLELVRIESSNEEANTSSQISSLSVSDLHKLIARFQKYQTNIKTHREKLMPIKTIITDFNTELEQLSSSLASLQQQSSRLSSDLDLQRASSEKLNPIILDLMIPPDIVKSIVKDLIDVQWLENIRFINEKILLISSVKSNKADKKLTELYKDSRAFSQLESGIKLLVAKSVERIRDFIIYNIKLLRSSQNTSSQSIQQSLLNVKELFAFIKVHHSELANQLQLAYIYTMKWYYQTRFAKYLYAIEKLHIRHVDLNLVLGSGHNANDEKSLFGGGLKNWLYSGGNNPMGSSQTNTHLQLQSQAQQLQQSQLSKLSISDYLLSIDKRLQILEARGDTPEPQLAIPSQIAETTPFNYWLEFIYNQWSIALIDNIVVEYLFMVEFFYQGDEKFCNVDTLKRNSRENDSTSTGNSQKNDWSHVMFSNVYKMGYDFVSWLISHQPSPYLTGRNNASITTSSNPQRMNTGSKASLQGTCDGYAVLLMIRLVQKAQSLLHNEFHIPVLDDHLNSVLLLLWPHFTKIIDLNSESMKKLIMYSGSSKSKEVHLAPVSVTQQFSQFLLGLLKLAAVTTDKKDDNDDTFRGEPLFTSITRLRNDFENVLTKLSSHLFGSGRSKSTEKEIFLYNNYFLVVNILKNENLADGVPNAFIDEQIKHFEMLCDAYKKY
;
A
#
# COMPACT_ATOMS: atom_id res chain seq x y z
N MET A 1 25.61 -33.32 52.96
CA MET A 1 25.71 -31.84 52.84
C MET A 1 27.17 -31.50 52.83
N SER A 2 27.58 -30.95 51.71
CA SER A 2 28.74 -31.38 50.93
C SER A 2 29.83 -30.31 50.97
N ALA A 3 31.07 -30.73 50.73
CA ALA A 3 32.31 -29.95 50.63
C ALA A 3 32.25 -28.69 49.72
N LEU A 4 31.11 -28.42 49.10
CA LEU A 4 30.79 -27.26 48.29
C LEU A 4 30.54 -25.98 49.13
N GLU A 5 30.12 -26.12 50.39
CA GLU A 5 29.84 -24.96 51.27
C GLU A 5 31.11 -24.44 51.96
N THR A 6 32.05 -25.33 52.27
CA THR A 6 33.40 -24.97 52.74
C THR A 6 34.28 -24.43 51.60
N LEU A 7 34.14 -24.92 50.37
CA LEU A 7 34.83 -24.36 49.19
C LEU A 7 34.34 -22.94 48.86
N LYS A 8 33.04 -22.65 49.07
CA LYS A 8 32.48 -21.31 48.85
C LYS A 8 32.99 -20.29 49.88
N GLN A 9 33.16 -20.68 51.14
CA GLN A 9 33.75 -19.84 52.19
C GLN A 9 35.25 -19.56 52.03
N ILE A 10 35.99 -20.42 51.32
CA ILE A 10 37.42 -20.23 51.05
C ILE A 10 37.61 -19.35 49.80
N LEU A 11 36.78 -19.53 48.75
CA LEU A 11 36.87 -18.74 47.52
C LEU A 11 36.32 -17.31 47.62
N GLU A 12 35.43 -17.01 48.57
CA GLU A 12 34.96 -15.64 48.84
C GLU A 12 35.94 -14.82 49.69
N LYS A 13 37.01 -15.42 50.22
CA LYS A 13 38.00 -14.73 51.08
C LYS A 13 39.26 -14.24 50.37
N ASP A 14 39.50 -14.67 49.13
CA ASP A 14 40.75 -14.41 48.40
C ASP A 14 40.61 -13.45 47.19
N LYS A 15 39.55 -12.63 47.14
CA LYS A 15 39.37 -11.62 46.06
C LYS A 15 39.73 -10.18 46.39
N ASP A 16 40.15 -9.87 47.62
CA ASP A 16 40.34 -8.48 48.06
C ASP A 16 41.78 -8.09 48.44
N ASN A 17 42.83 -8.71 47.86
CA ASN A 17 44.21 -8.20 48.03
C ASN A 17 45.06 -8.35 46.76
N GLU A 18 45.00 -7.34 45.89
CA GLU A 18 46.08 -6.99 44.96
C GLU A 18 47.29 -6.46 45.74
N ILE A 19 48.41 -7.18 45.80
CA ILE A 19 49.74 -6.59 46.10
C ILE A 19 50.83 -7.25 45.23
N GLN A 20 51.76 -6.39 44.84
CA GLN A 20 52.72 -6.43 43.75
C GLN A 20 53.93 -7.36 43.97
N LEU A 21 54.56 -7.71 42.85
CA LEU A 21 55.87 -8.35 42.70
C LEU A 21 57.01 -7.64 43.45
N ALA A 22 57.88 -8.41 44.13
CA ALA A 22 59.30 -8.10 44.30
C ALA A 22 60.12 -9.37 44.59
N ASP A 23 61.22 -9.49 43.86
CA ASP A 23 62.25 -10.54 43.85
C ASP A 23 63.30 -10.30 44.97
N ASP A 24 64.16 -11.29 45.19
CA ASP A 24 65.46 -11.25 45.89
C ASP A 24 65.56 -11.73 47.37
N GLY A 25 66.28 -12.84 47.60
CA GLY A 25 66.54 -13.38 48.96
C GLY A 25 67.20 -14.77 49.06
N ASN A 26 67.53 -15.45 47.96
CA ASN A 26 67.90 -16.88 47.99
C ASN A 26 69.42 -17.20 47.94
N VAL A 27 70.31 -16.21 48.18
CA VAL A 27 71.77 -16.39 47.96
C VAL A 27 72.60 -16.59 49.24
N GLN A 28 72.08 -16.25 50.44
CA GLN A 28 72.83 -16.43 51.70
C GLN A 28 72.65 -17.79 52.38
N SER A 29 71.60 -18.55 52.04
CA SER A 29 71.28 -19.85 52.63
C SER A 29 72.21 -20.98 52.18
N LEU A 30 72.73 -20.92 50.94
CA LEU A 30 73.55 -21.97 50.34
C LEU A 30 75.00 -22.00 50.86
N ASN A 31 75.62 -20.84 51.13
CA ASN A 31 77.02 -20.79 51.61
C ASN A 31 77.21 -21.31 53.04
N ASN A 32 76.19 -21.19 53.89
CA ASN A 32 76.24 -21.68 55.28
C ASN A 32 76.17 -23.21 55.35
N LEU A 33 75.48 -23.85 54.41
CA LEU A 33 75.38 -25.32 54.31
C LEU A 33 76.70 -25.95 53.87
N GLN A 34 77.43 -25.31 52.97
CA GLN A 34 78.69 -25.84 52.45
C GLN A 34 79.79 -25.90 53.52
N ASN A 35 79.88 -24.89 54.39
CA ASN A 35 80.86 -24.84 55.48
C ASN A 35 80.60 -25.88 56.57
N TYR A 36 79.32 -26.23 56.82
CA TYR A 36 78.94 -27.25 57.80
C TYR A 36 79.36 -28.68 57.37
N ILE A 37 79.25 -28.99 56.07
CA ILE A 37 79.57 -30.31 55.52
C ILE A 37 81.09 -30.57 55.56
N VAL A 38 81.92 -29.55 55.33
CA VAL A 38 83.38 -29.69 55.38
C VAL A 38 83.88 -29.98 56.79
N HIS A 39 83.28 -29.34 57.81
CA HIS A 39 83.66 -29.57 59.21
C HIS A 39 83.38 -31.02 59.66
N LYS A 40 82.22 -31.59 59.28
CA LYS A 40 81.84 -32.97 59.62
C LYS A 40 82.70 -34.04 58.94
N LYS A 41 83.30 -33.75 57.78
CA LYS A 41 84.15 -34.73 57.07
C LYS A 41 85.50 -34.96 57.79
N LYS A 42 85.97 -33.98 58.56
CA LYS A 42 87.24 -34.06 59.30
C LYS A 42 87.14 -34.93 60.56
N GLU A 43 85.97 -34.98 61.20
CA GLU A 43 85.71 -35.86 62.36
C GLU A 43 85.65 -37.35 61.99
N SER A 44 85.23 -37.69 60.76
CA SER A 44 85.10 -39.09 60.31
C SER A 44 86.43 -39.84 60.19
N ASN A 45 87.56 -39.15 59.97
CA ASN A 45 88.86 -39.79 59.78
C ASN A 45 89.50 -40.26 61.08
N ASN A 46 89.17 -39.65 62.23
CA ASN A 46 89.65 -40.09 63.54
C ASN A 46 89.02 -41.42 63.98
N LEU A 47 87.82 -41.76 63.46
CA LEU A 47 87.14 -43.01 63.80
C LEU A 47 87.79 -44.23 63.14
N SER A 48 88.38 -44.05 61.97
CA SER A 48 89.01 -45.13 61.18
C SER A 48 90.32 -45.63 61.81
N GLN A 49 91.15 -44.73 62.36
CA GLN A 49 92.40 -45.12 63.03
C GLN A 49 92.16 -45.92 64.33
N LEU A 50 91.05 -45.64 65.03
CA LEU A 50 90.72 -46.32 66.29
C LEU A 50 90.22 -47.75 66.03
N LEU A 51 89.58 -48.01 64.89
CA LEU A 51 89.14 -49.34 64.48
C LEU A 51 90.30 -50.25 64.02
N GLU A 52 91.39 -49.66 63.52
CA GLU A 52 92.55 -50.41 63.04
C GLU A 52 93.43 -50.94 64.20
N LEU A 53 93.52 -50.20 65.32
CA LEU A 53 94.20 -50.65 66.53
C LEU A 53 93.50 -51.84 67.21
N VAL A 54 92.16 -51.86 67.23
CA VAL A 54 91.37 -52.97 67.82
C VAL A 54 91.53 -54.27 67.01
N ARG A 55 91.78 -54.17 65.70
CA ARG A 55 91.97 -55.34 64.82
C ARG A 55 93.30 -56.07 65.07
N ILE A 56 94.33 -55.34 65.51
CA ILE A 56 95.65 -55.91 65.77
C ILE A 56 95.69 -56.63 67.12
N GLU A 57 94.97 -56.12 68.14
CA GLU A 57 94.85 -56.80 69.44
C GLU A 57 94.08 -58.13 69.35
N SER A 58 93.06 -58.24 68.48
CA SER A 58 92.34 -59.51 68.29
C SER A 58 93.15 -60.61 67.60
N SER A 59 94.25 -60.28 66.92
CA SER A 59 95.00 -61.24 66.08
C SER A 59 96.05 -62.05 66.85
N ASN A 60 96.49 -61.62 68.04
CA ASN A 60 97.53 -62.32 68.82
C ASN A 60 96.97 -63.30 69.88
N GLU A 61 95.67 -63.32 70.17
CA GLU A 61 95.04 -64.29 71.09
C GLU A 61 94.55 -65.58 70.38
N GLU A 62 94.52 -65.60 69.05
CA GLU A 62 94.10 -66.77 68.27
C GLU A 62 95.09 -67.95 68.32
N ALA A 63 96.34 -67.72 68.75
CA ALA A 63 97.40 -68.73 68.73
C ALA A 63 97.68 -69.44 70.08
N ASN A 64 97.14 -68.96 71.21
CA ASN A 64 97.51 -69.48 72.54
C ASN A 64 96.33 -69.77 73.48
N THR A 65 95.09 -69.63 73.01
CA THR A 65 93.89 -70.06 73.77
C THR A 65 93.60 -71.55 73.57
N SER A 66 94.08 -72.18 72.49
CA SER A 66 93.95 -73.63 72.24
C SER A 66 94.62 -74.54 73.30
N SER A 67 95.52 -73.99 74.13
CA SER A 67 96.23 -74.72 75.21
C SER A 67 95.83 -74.29 76.64
N GLN A 68 95.04 -73.22 76.82
CA GLN A 68 94.40 -72.87 78.11
C GLN A 68 92.88 -73.07 78.15
N ILE A 69 92.24 -73.37 77.01
CA ILE A 69 90.84 -73.83 76.96
C ILE A 69 90.67 -75.22 77.60
N SER A 70 91.73 -76.01 77.69
CA SER A 70 91.69 -77.34 78.31
C SER A 70 91.99 -77.35 79.82
N SER A 71 92.38 -76.22 80.43
CA SER A 71 92.78 -76.21 81.85
C SER A 71 92.31 -75.02 82.69
N LEU A 72 91.56 -74.06 82.14
CA LEU A 72 90.89 -73.03 82.96
C LEU A 72 89.39 -73.28 83.10
N SER A 73 88.97 -73.26 84.36
CA SER A 73 87.67 -73.70 84.83
C SER A 73 86.51 -72.97 84.14
N VAL A 74 85.40 -73.69 84.03
CA VAL A 74 84.09 -73.23 83.53
C VAL A 74 83.73 -71.80 83.98
N SER A 75 84.18 -71.35 85.16
CA SER A 75 83.85 -70.04 85.74
C SER A 75 84.38 -68.83 84.94
N ASP A 76 85.61 -68.89 84.41
CA ASP A 76 86.21 -67.73 83.73
C ASP A 76 85.79 -67.62 82.26
N LEU A 77 85.53 -68.76 81.59
CA LEU A 77 84.87 -68.81 80.28
C LEU A 77 83.46 -68.21 80.35
N HIS A 78 82.72 -68.47 81.44
CA HIS A 78 81.40 -67.87 81.67
C HIS A 78 81.46 -66.35 81.81
N LYS A 79 82.48 -65.77 82.44
CA LYS A 79 82.59 -64.29 82.56
C LYS A 79 82.83 -63.62 81.21
N LEU A 80 83.68 -64.20 80.35
CA LEU A 80 83.95 -63.65 79.03
C LEU A 80 82.74 -63.79 78.10
N ILE A 81 82.07 -64.95 78.14
CA ILE A 81 80.78 -65.19 77.47
C ILE A 81 79.73 -64.20 77.96
N ALA A 82 79.65 -63.92 79.26
CA ALA A 82 78.69 -62.96 79.81
C ALA A 82 78.96 -61.52 79.31
N ARG A 83 80.22 -61.12 79.16
CA ARG A 83 80.58 -59.80 78.62
C ARG A 83 80.27 -59.69 77.12
N PHE A 84 80.56 -60.74 76.36
CA PHE A 84 80.22 -60.81 74.93
C PHE A 84 78.70 -60.83 74.73
N GLN A 85 77.97 -61.59 75.55
CA GLN A 85 76.51 -61.57 75.60
C GLN A 85 76.01 -60.17 75.92
N LYS A 86 76.58 -59.45 76.89
CA LYS A 86 76.19 -58.07 77.19
C LYS A 86 76.37 -57.12 76.00
N TYR A 87 77.47 -57.22 75.25
CA TYR A 87 77.67 -56.44 74.03
C TYR A 87 76.69 -56.83 72.91
N GLN A 88 76.45 -58.13 72.73
CA GLN A 88 75.45 -58.66 71.79
C GLN A 88 74.06 -58.10 72.12
N THR A 89 73.69 -58.05 73.41
CA THR A 89 72.43 -57.48 73.88
C THR A 89 72.37 -55.97 73.61
N ASN A 90 73.46 -55.23 73.85
CA ASN A 90 73.51 -53.80 73.54
C ASN A 90 73.40 -53.51 72.04
N ILE A 91 74.06 -54.28 71.16
CA ILE A 91 73.90 -54.10 69.71
C ILE A 91 72.49 -54.46 69.25
N LYS A 92 71.91 -55.51 69.84
CA LYS A 92 70.52 -55.91 69.56
C LYS A 92 69.54 -54.80 69.93
N THR A 93 69.68 -54.18 71.10
CA THR A 93 68.84 -53.04 71.51
C THR A 93 69.00 -51.82 70.60
N HIS A 94 70.19 -51.54 70.06
CA HIS A 94 70.37 -50.44 69.11
C HIS A 94 69.77 -50.75 67.72
N ARG A 95 69.86 -52.00 67.26
CA ARG A 95 69.16 -52.46 66.05
C ARG A 95 67.65 -52.43 66.21
N GLU A 96 67.14 -52.80 67.39
CA GLU A 96 65.72 -52.71 67.73
C GLU A 96 65.23 -51.25 67.71
N LYS A 97 66.04 -50.29 68.17
CA LYS A 97 65.72 -48.85 68.07
C LYS A 97 65.73 -48.30 66.64
N LEU A 98 66.51 -48.89 65.73
CA LEU A 98 66.62 -48.45 64.32
C LEU A 98 65.60 -49.11 63.39
N MET A 99 65.02 -50.24 63.78
CA MET A 99 63.93 -50.91 63.07
C MET A 99 62.72 -50.00 62.80
N PRO A 100 62.15 -49.28 63.79
CA PRO A 100 60.98 -48.44 63.57
C PRO A 100 61.25 -47.25 62.64
N ILE A 101 62.45 -46.66 62.69
CA ILE A 101 62.83 -45.57 61.76
C ILE A 101 62.91 -46.11 60.33
N LYS A 102 63.45 -47.32 60.15
CA LYS A 102 63.47 -47.98 58.84
C LYS A 102 62.05 -48.23 58.34
N THR A 103 61.16 -48.73 59.19
CA THR A 103 59.75 -48.96 58.87
C THR A 103 59.05 -47.66 58.47
N ILE A 104 59.21 -46.56 59.22
CA ILE A 104 58.59 -45.27 58.90
C ILE A 104 59.07 -44.74 57.54
N ILE A 105 60.37 -44.85 57.22
CA ILE A 105 60.89 -44.38 55.93
C ILE A 105 60.41 -45.27 54.79
N THR A 106 60.33 -46.59 54.99
CA THR A 106 59.77 -47.48 53.97
C THR A 106 58.28 -47.20 53.76
N ASP A 107 57.52 -46.99 54.84
CA ASP A 107 56.10 -46.69 54.78
C ASP A 107 55.87 -45.34 54.08
N PHE A 108 56.61 -44.30 54.45
CA PHE A 108 56.53 -42.99 53.80
C PHE A 108 56.90 -43.04 52.32
N ASN A 109 57.92 -43.83 51.95
CA ASN A 109 58.27 -44.01 50.53
C ASN A 109 57.17 -44.76 49.77
N THR A 110 56.55 -45.77 50.39
CA THR A 110 55.41 -46.48 49.79
C THR A 110 54.18 -45.59 49.67
N GLU A 111 53.91 -44.72 50.64
CA GLU A 111 52.83 -43.74 50.60
C GLU A 111 53.08 -42.69 49.51
N LEU A 112 54.32 -42.21 49.35
CA LEU A 112 54.70 -41.31 48.25
C LEU A 112 54.55 -41.96 46.89
N GLU A 113 54.91 -43.24 46.76
CA GLU A 113 54.77 -43.99 45.51
C GLU A 113 53.28 -44.26 45.19
N GLN A 114 52.47 -44.56 46.20
CA GLN A 114 51.02 -44.69 46.06
C GLN A 114 50.35 -43.36 45.72
N LEU A 115 50.75 -42.26 46.36
CA LEU A 115 50.20 -40.93 46.09
C LEU A 115 50.63 -40.45 44.69
N SER A 116 51.89 -40.65 44.32
CA SER A 116 52.42 -40.30 43.00
C SER A 116 51.76 -41.11 41.88
N SER A 117 51.58 -42.41 42.08
CA SER A 117 50.84 -43.26 41.12
C SER A 117 49.36 -42.89 41.05
N SER A 118 48.74 -42.52 42.17
CA SER A 118 47.37 -42.02 42.19
C SER A 118 47.25 -40.68 41.48
N LEU A 119 48.17 -39.74 41.69
CA LEU A 119 48.22 -38.46 40.98
C LEU A 119 48.41 -38.66 39.48
N ALA A 120 49.33 -39.55 39.09
CA ALA A 120 49.54 -39.91 37.68
C ALA A 120 48.29 -40.56 37.07
N SER A 121 47.61 -41.44 37.81
CA SER A 121 46.35 -42.04 37.39
C SER A 121 45.23 -41.00 37.24
N LEU A 122 45.13 -40.06 38.19
CA LEU A 122 44.12 -38.98 38.17
C LEU A 122 44.40 -37.99 37.03
N GLN A 123 45.67 -37.64 36.80
CA GLN A 123 46.10 -36.84 35.65
C GLN A 123 45.81 -37.56 34.32
N GLN A 124 46.02 -38.88 34.27
CA GLN A 124 45.68 -39.69 33.10
C GLN A 124 44.16 -39.78 32.89
N GLN A 125 43.37 -39.92 33.95
CA GLN A 125 41.91 -39.91 33.88
C GLN A 125 41.39 -38.53 33.46
N SER A 126 41.94 -37.45 33.99
CA SER A 126 41.57 -36.08 33.62
C SER A 126 41.87 -35.78 32.16
N SER A 127 43.04 -36.19 31.65
CA SER A 127 43.39 -35.99 30.24
C SER A 127 42.53 -36.85 29.31
N ARG A 128 42.21 -38.10 29.70
CA ARG A 128 41.24 -38.93 28.98
C ARG A 128 39.85 -38.30 28.95
N LEU A 129 39.35 -37.83 30.09
CA LEU A 129 38.03 -37.20 30.18
C LEU A 129 37.97 -35.92 29.33
N SER A 130 39.03 -35.11 29.36
CA SER A 130 39.13 -33.93 28.49
C SER A 130 39.10 -34.32 27.02
N SER A 131 39.86 -35.34 26.62
CA SER A 131 39.85 -35.81 25.23
C SER A 131 38.49 -36.39 24.81
N ASP A 132 37.79 -37.06 25.73
CA ASP A 132 36.47 -37.65 25.47
C ASP A 132 35.40 -36.56 25.35
N LEU A 133 35.46 -35.52 26.19
CA LEU A 133 34.62 -34.32 26.06
C LEU A 133 34.88 -33.60 24.74
N ASP A 134 36.13 -33.49 24.29
CA ASP A 134 36.48 -32.87 23.01
C ASP A 134 35.93 -33.71 21.83
N LEU A 135 36.04 -35.04 21.89
CA LEU A 135 35.45 -35.94 20.90
C LEU A 135 33.91 -35.88 20.91
N GLN A 136 33.29 -35.83 22.09
CA GLN A 136 31.83 -35.71 22.22
C GLN A 136 31.35 -34.36 21.70
N ARG A 137 32.08 -33.28 21.97
CA ARG A 137 31.77 -31.94 21.46
C ARG A 137 31.89 -31.88 19.95
N ALA A 138 32.99 -32.38 19.38
CA ALA A 138 33.19 -32.46 17.94
C ALA A 138 32.15 -33.36 17.24
N SER A 139 31.70 -34.42 17.92
CA SER A 139 30.62 -35.29 17.42
C SER A 139 29.25 -34.59 17.50
N SER A 140 28.96 -33.88 18.59
CA SER A 140 27.73 -33.09 18.77
C SER A 140 27.63 -31.97 17.73
N GLU A 141 28.72 -31.26 17.46
CA GLU A 141 28.78 -30.20 16.44
C GLU A 141 28.50 -30.73 15.02
N LYS A 142 28.91 -31.97 14.72
CA LYS A 142 28.62 -32.63 13.43
C LYS A 142 27.20 -33.20 13.36
N LEU A 143 26.66 -33.69 14.48
CA LEU A 143 25.35 -34.33 14.53
C LEU A 143 24.20 -33.32 14.60
N ASN A 144 24.39 -32.19 15.29
CA ASN A 144 23.38 -31.14 15.44
C ASN A 144 22.78 -30.65 14.11
N PRO A 145 23.55 -30.31 13.06
CA PRO A 145 22.95 -29.88 11.79
C PRO A 145 22.13 -31.00 11.13
N ILE A 146 22.59 -32.25 11.19
CA ILE A 146 21.86 -33.40 10.66
C ILE A 146 20.54 -33.60 11.42
N ILE A 147 20.57 -33.48 12.74
CA ILE A 147 19.36 -33.58 13.57
C ILE A 147 18.40 -32.45 13.23
N LEU A 148 18.88 -31.21 13.14
CA LEU A 148 18.05 -30.08 12.77
C LEU A 148 17.45 -30.25 11.37
N ASP A 149 18.19 -30.80 10.41
CA ASP A 149 17.71 -31.11 9.07
C ASP A 149 16.58 -32.14 9.07
N LEU A 150 16.73 -33.23 9.84
CA LEU A 150 15.77 -34.34 9.88
C LEU A 150 14.60 -34.16 10.86
N MET A 151 14.69 -33.22 11.81
CA MET A 151 13.66 -33.02 12.83
C MET A 151 12.58 -32.02 12.39
N ILE A 152 11.34 -32.36 12.71
CA ILE A 152 10.20 -31.44 12.71
C ILE A 152 9.80 -31.24 14.17
N PRO A 153 9.92 -30.01 14.73
CA PRO A 153 9.43 -29.70 16.05
C PRO A 153 7.92 -30.02 16.20
N PRO A 154 7.49 -30.74 17.25
CA PRO A 154 6.08 -31.12 17.42
C PRO A 154 5.16 -29.92 17.67
N ASP A 155 5.71 -28.81 18.15
CA ASP A 155 4.94 -27.59 18.40
C ASP A 155 4.52 -26.91 17.10
N ILE A 156 5.37 -26.97 16.05
CA ILE A 156 5.01 -26.52 14.69
C ILE A 156 3.84 -27.35 14.16
N VAL A 157 3.86 -28.68 14.37
CA VAL A 157 2.78 -29.57 13.95
C VAL A 157 1.47 -29.25 14.66
N LYS A 158 1.51 -29.02 15.98
CA LYS A 158 0.32 -28.61 16.76
C LYS A 158 -0.21 -27.26 16.27
N SER A 159 0.69 -26.32 15.99
CA SER A 159 0.34 -24.98 15.53
C SER A 159 -0.36 -25.01 14.17
N ILE A 160 0.15 -25.80 13.22
CA ILE A 160 -0.49 -25.99 11.91
C ILE A 160 -1.92 -26.55 12.03
N VAL A 161 -2.14 -27.45 12.99
CA VAL A 161 -3.45 -28.12 13.15
C VAL A 161 -4.46 -27.26 13.91
N LYS A 162 -4.04 -26.56 14.98
CA LYS A 162 -4.97 -25.95 15.95
C LYS A 162 -5.00 -24.42 15.93
N ASP A 163 -3.91 -23.76 15.55
CA ASP A 163 -3.81 -22.32 15.73
C ASP A 163 -4.53 -21.53 14.62
N LEU A 164 -4.76 -20.26 14.91
CA LEU A 164 -5.31 -19.28 13.98
C LEU A 164 -4.22 -18.83 13.00
N ILE A 165 -4.64 -18.43 11.80
CA ILE A 165 -3.74 -18.04 10.71
C ILE A 165 -3.35 -16.58 10.91
N ASP A 166 -2.28 -16.37 11.67
CA ASP A 166 -1.67 -15.07 11.95
C ASP A 166 -0.26 -14.98 11.33
N VAL A 167 0.41 -13.82 11.48
CA VAL A 167 1.81 -13.61 11.01
C VAL A 167 2.77 -14.65 11.62
N GLN A 168 2.52 -15.10 12.86
CA GLN A 168 3.30 -16.17 13.50
C GLN A 168 3.08 -17.53 12.82
N TRP A 169 1.89 -17.77 12.29
CA TRP A 169 1.58 -19.00 11.56
C TRP A 169 2.30 -19.05 10.21
N LEU A 170 2.63 -17.90 9.64
CA LEU A 170 3.40 -17.82 8.40
C LEU A 170 4.81 -18.38 8.54
N GLU A 171 5.44 -18.20 9.70
CA GLU A 171 6.76 -18.79 10.00
C GLU A 171 6.71 -20.33 9.95
N ASN A 172 5.58 -20.95 10.33
CA ASN A 172 5.40 -22.40 10.18
C ASN A 172 5.42 -22.82 8.70
N ILE A 173 4.88 -22.00 7.79
CA ILE A 173 4.88 -22.27 6.35
C ILE A 173 6.25 -22.03 5.74
N ARG A 174 6.98 -20.99 6.19
CA ARG A 174 8.38 -20.77 5.81
C ARG A 174 9.24 -21.95 6.21
N PHE A 175 9.09 -22.45 7.43
CA PHE A 175 9.77 -23.66 7.89
C PHE A 175 9.44 -24.87 6.99
N ILE A 176 8.17 -25.08 6.62
CA ILE A 176 7.79 -26.15 5.69
C ILE A 176 8.48 -25.98 4.32
N ASN A 177 8.52 -24.75 3.79
CA ASN A 177 9.18 -24.45 2.52
C ASN A 177 10.69 -24.72 2.57
N GLU A 178 11.36 -24.31 3.65
CA GLU A 178 12.78 -24.64 3.88
C GLU A 178 13.00 -26.15 3.91
N LYS A 179 12.15 -26.91 4.61
CA LYS A 179 12.22 -28.37 4.63
C LYS A 179 11.97 -28.99 3.26
N ILE A 180 11.05 -28.47 2.46
CA ILE A 180 10.81 -28.93 1.08
C ILE A 180 12.04 -28.67 0.21
N LEU A 181 12.65 -27.49 0.33
CA LEU A 181 13.88 -27.15 -0.39
C LEU A 181 15.05 -28.05 0.02
N LEU A 182 15.21 -28.33 1.32
CA LEU A 182 16.20 -29.29 1.83
C LEU A 182 15.97 -30.69 1.27
N ILE A 183 14.73 -31.19 1.26
CA ILE A 183 14.42 -32.49 0.66
C ILE A 183 14.78 -32.50 -0.84
N SER A 184 14.51 -31.41 -1.55
CA SER A 184 14.86 -31.28 -2.98
C SER A 184 16.37 -31.24 -3.21
N SER A 185 17.14 -30.56 -2.35
CA SER A 185 18.60 -30.45 -2.46
C SER A 185 19.31 -31.76 -2.14
N VAL A 186 18.80 -32.51 -1.15
CA VAL A 186 19.26 -33.87 -0.79
C VAL A 186 19.01 -34.86 -1.93
N LYS A 187 17.84 -34.78 -2.58
CA LYS A 187 17.52 -35.63 -3.75
C LYS A 187 18.35 -35.26 -4.98
N SER A 188 18.65 -33.98 -5.17
CA SER A 188 19.40 -33.44 -6.31
C SER A 188 20.93 -33.65 -6.23
N ASN A 189 21.49 -34.23 -5.16
CA ASN A 189 22.94 -34.43 -4.97
C ASN A 189 23.78 -33.12 -5.09
N LYS A 190 23.18 -31.95 -4.86
CA LYS A 190 23.85 -30.64 -5.00
C LYS A 190 24.43 -30.06 -3.70
N ALA A 191 24.02 -30.58 -2.53
CA ALA A 191 24.57 -30.17 -1.25
C ALA A 191 25.82 -31.00 -0.87
N ASP A 192 26.67 -30.43 -0.01
CA ASP A 192 28.01 -30.92 0.37
C ASP A 192 28.12 -32.44 0.42
N LYS A 193 29.06 -32.96 -0.37
CA LYS A 193 29.30 -34.37 -0.74
C LYS A 193 29.63 -35.33 0.43
N LYS A 194 29.42 -34.97 1.70
CA LYS A 194 29.79 -35.81 2.86
C LYS A 194 28.70 -36.01 3.91
N LEU A 195 27.89 -34.99 4.21
CA LEU A 195 26.84 -35.09 5.24
C LEU A 195 25.51 -35.55 4.64
N THR A 196 25.22 -35.09 3.43
CA THR A 196 23.95 -35.32 2.73
C THR A 196 23.77 -36.75 2.23
N GLU A 197 24.86 -37.45 1.88
CA GLU A 197 24.82 -38.87 1.47
C GLU A 197 24.49 -39.81 2.66
N LEU A 198 24.86 -39.44 3.89
CA LEU A 198 24.75 -40.32 5.06
C LEU A 198 23.30 -40.59 5.49
N TYR A 199 22.38 -39.67 5.21
CA TYR A 199 20.98 -39.81 5.61
C TYR A 199 20.00 -39.94 4.45
N LYS A 200 20.46 -39.87 3.19
CA LYS A 200 19.64 -39.98 1.99
C LYS A 200 18.83 -41.28 1.94
N ASP A 201 19.45 -42.39 2.32
CA ASP A 201 18.85 -43.72 2.33
C ASP A 201 18.28 -44.12 3.71
N SER A 202 18.28 -43.20 4.67
CA SER A 202 17.81 -43.47 6.03
C SER A 202 16.28 -43.53 6.09
N ARG A 203 15.76 -44.43 6.92
CA ARG A 203 14.33 -44.49 7.28
C ARG A 203 13.81 -43.15 7.80
N ALA A 204 14.63 -42.40 8.52
CA ALA A 204 14.26 -41.10 9.08
C ALA A 204 13.99 -40.05 7.98
N PHE A 205 14.74 -40.08 6.87
CA PHE A 205 14.52 -39.18 5.74
C PHE A 205 13.23 -39.51 4.97
N SER A 206 12.94 -40.80 4.79
CA SER A 206 11.66 -41.24 4.20
C SER A 206 10.45 -40.87 5.09
N GLN A 207 10.60 -41.00 6.41
CA GLN A 207 9.58 -40.55 7.37
C GLN A 207 9.39 -39.04 7.36
N LEU A 208 10.48 -38.27 7.27
CA LEU A 208 10.44 -36.81 7.10
C LEU A 208 9.68 -36.44 5.82
N GLU A 209 9.98 -37.07 4.69
CA GLU A 209 9.29 -36.81 3.43
C GLU A 209 7.78 -37.11 3.55
N SER A 210 7.40 -38.23 4.14
CA SER A 210 5.99 -38.55 4.38
C SER A 210 5.32 -37.56 5.34
N GLY A 211 6.03 -37.15 6.39
CA GLY A 211 5.54 -36.17 7.37
C GLY A 211 5.32 -34.80 6.75
N ILE A 212 6.28 -34.31 5.96
CA ILE A 212 6.16 -33.04 5.23
C ILE A 212 5.01 -33.11 4.21
N LYS A 213 4.82 -34.21 3.48
CA LYS A 213 3.68 -34.36 2.57
C LYS A 213 2.33 -34.24 3.29
N LEU A 214 2.20 -34.87 4.47
CA LEU A 214 0.99 -34.75 5.29
C LEU A 214 0.79 -33.33 5.83
N LEU A 215 1.87 -32.68 6.27
CA LEU A 215 1.82 -31.29 6.74
C LEU A 215 1.43 -30.34 5.61
N VAL A 216 1.98 -30.49 4.40
CA VAL A 216 1.59 -29.72 3.23
C VAL A 216 0.10 -29.89 2.94
N ALA A 217 -0.40 -31.12 2.91
CA ALA A 217 -1.82 -31.39 2.67
C ALA A 217 -2.71 -30.74 3.75
N LYS A 218 -2.33 -30.82 5.03
CA LYS A 218 -3.08 -30.20 6.13
C LYS A 218 -3.02 -28.67 6.08
N SER A 219 -1.85 -28.10 5.77
CA SER A 219 -1.70 -26.66 5.59
C SER A 219 -2.58 -26.16 4.45
N VAL A 220 -2.61 -26.84 3.30
CA VAL A 220 -3.47 -26.47 2.17
C VAL A 220 -4.95 -26.48 2.55
N GLU A 221 -5.42 -27.48 3.30
CA GLU A 221 -6.80 -27.54 3.81
C GLU A 221 -7.12 -26.32 4.69
N ARG A 222 -6.24 -25.98 5.63
CA ARG A 222 -6.43 -24.86 6.57
C ARG A 222 -6.43 -23.51 5.85
N ILE A 223 -5.48 -23.28 4.94
CA ILE A 223 -5.37 -22.04 4.18
C ILE A 223 -6.61 -21.88 3.28
N ARG A 224 -7.04 -22.96 2.61
CA ARG A 224 -8.26 -22.96 1.80
C ARG A 224 -9.47 -22.54 2.63
N ASP A 225 -9.67 -23.17 3.79
CA ASP A 225 -10.83 -22.89 4.64
C ASP A 225 -10.82 -21.46 5.17
N PHE A 226 -9.64 -20.91 5.47
CA PHE A 226 -9.46 -19.51 5.84
C PHE A 226 -9.77 -18.53 4.70
N ILE A 227 -9.27 -18.78 3.48
CA ILE A 227 -9.57 -17.93 2.32
C ILE A 227 -11.07 -17.99 2.01
N ILE A 228 -11.68 -19.17 2.04
CA ILE A 228 -13.13 -19.33 1.84
C ILE A 228 -13.91 -18.60 2.92
N TYR A 229 -13.47 -18.66 4.18
CA TYR A 229 -14.09 -17.93 5.28
C TYR A 229 -14.06 -16.41 5.02
N ASN A 230 -12.90 -15.86 4.64
CA ASN A 230 -12.78 -14.44 4.30
C ASN A 230 -13.62 -14.04 3.07
N ILE A 231 -13.66 -14.88 2.02
CA ILE A 231 -14.53 -14.64 0.85
C ILE A 231 -16.01 -14.66 1.25
N LYS A 232 -16.42 -15.57 2.15
CA LYS A 232 -17.78 -15.59 2.69
C LYS A 232 -18.08 -14.36 3.53
N LEU A 233 -17.10 -13.88 4.29
CA LEU A 233 -17.24 -12.67 5.11
C LEU A 233 -17.51 -11.43 4.24
N LEU A 234 -16.89 -11.32 3.06
CA LEU A 234 -17.18 -10.26 2.07
C LEU A 234 -18.64 -10.25 1.58
N ARG A 235 -19.33 -11.40 1.63
CA ARG A 235 -20.74 -11.52 1.27
C ARG A 235 -21.68 -11.25 2.43
N SER A 236 -21.19 -11.29 3.66
CA SER A 236 -22.00 -11.07 4.85
C SER A 236 -22.44 -9.60 4.92
N SER A 237 -23.61 -9.35 5.49
CA SER A 237 -24.15 -7.99 5.68
C SER A 237 -23.54 -7.27 6.89
N GLN A 238 -22.45 -7.79 7.46
CA GLN A 238 -21.80 -7.21 8.63
C GLN A 238 -21.12 -5.88 8.24
N ASN A 239 -21.07 -4.93 9.17
CA ASN A 239 -20.51 -3.58 8.99
C ASN A 239 -18.97 -3.56 8.84
N THR A 240 -18.34 -4.67 8.48
CA THR A 240 -16.90 -4.74 8.25
C THR A 240 -16.60 -4.21 6.85
N SER A 241 -15.68 -3.25 6.73
CA SER A 241 -15.23 -2.72 5.45
C SER A 241 -14.52 -3.81 4.64
N SER A 242 -14.75 -3.86 3.31
CA SER A 242 -14.04 -4.80 2.43
C SER A 242 -12.52 -4.63 2.53
N GLN A 243 -12.06 -3.40 2.71
CA GLN A 243 -10.65 -3.04 2.88
C GLN A 243 -10.02 -3.71 4.11
N SER A 244 -10.74 -3.82 5.23
CA SER A 244 -10.21 -4.50 6.42
C SER A 244 -9.99 -6.00 6.18
N ILE A 245 -10.90 -6.63 5.43
CA ILE A 245 -10.79 -8.04 5.06
C ILE A 245 -9.62 -8.24 4.07
N GLN A 246 -9.49 -7.36 3.10
CA GLN A 246 -8.37 -7.37 2.15
C GLN A 246 -7.02 -7.16 2.83
N GLN A 247 -6.94 -6.25 3.80
CA GLN A 247 -5.72 -6.04 4.58
C GLN A 247 -5.34 -7.30 5.37
N SER A 248 -6.31 -7.99 5.97
CA SER A 248 -6.09 -9.29 6.61
C SER A 248 -5.57 -10.35 5.63
N LEU A 249 -6.06 -10.36 4.40
CA LEU A 249 -5.56 -11.24 3.35
C LEU A 249 -4.16 -10.85 2.87
N LEU A 250 -3.86 -9.55 2.74
CA LEU A 250 -2.55 -9.04 2.31
C LEU A 250 -1.44 -9.38 3.30
N ASN A 251 -1.71 -9.30 4.60
CA ASN A 251 -0.78 -9.76 5.64
C ASN A 251 -0.38 -11.23 5.46
N VAL A 252 -1.18 -11.99 4.73
CA VAL A 252 -1.13 -13.44 4.60
C VAL A 252 -0.84 -13.84 3.13
N LYS A 253 -0.33 -12.92 2.30
CA LYS A 253 -0.10 -13.12 0.85
C LYS A 253 0.77 -14.31 0.49
N GLU A 254 1.77 -14.63 1.32
CA GLU A 254 2.67 -15.77 1.14
C GLU A 254 1.92 -17.12 1.16
N LEU A 255 0.75 -17.19 1.81
CA LEU A 255 -0.04 -18.42 1.86
C LEU A 255 -0.70 -18.76 0.51
N PHE A 256 -1.13 -17.74 -0.23
CA PHE A 256 -1.66 -17.96 -1.57
C PHE A 256 -0.55 -18.42 -2.53
N ALA A 257 0.65 -17.85 -2.41
CA ALA A 257 1.82 -18.30 -3.15
C ALA A 257 2.13 -19.78 -2.91
N PHE A 258 2.06 -20.20 -1.65
CA PHE A 258 2.26 -21.60 -1.26
C PHE A 258 1.22 -22.54 -1.91
N ILE A 259 -0.08 -22.18 -1.89
CA ILE A 259 -1.10 -22.98 -2.58
C ILE A 259 -0.84 -23.05 -4.08
N LYS A 260 -0.46 -21.93 -4.72
CA LYS A 260 -0.21 -21.90 -6.18
C LYS A 260 0.90 -22.88 -6.59
N VAL A 261 1.93 -23.05 -5.76
CA VAL A 261 3.04 -24.00 -6.01
C VAL A 261 2.60 -25.45 -5.82
N HIS A 262 1.82 -25.76 -4.79
CA HIS A 262 1.44 -27.14 -4.46
C HIS A 262 0.19 -27.64 -5.18
N HIS A 263 -0.82 -26.77 -5.35
CA HIS A 263 -2.13 -27.07 -5.95
C HIS A 263 -2.65 -25.88 -6.78
N SER A 264 -2.14 -25.75 -8.00
CA SER A 264 -2.49 -24.66 -8.91
C SER A 264 -3.99 -24.61 -9.28
N GLU A 265 -4.66 -25.76 -9.41
CA GLU A 265 -6.09 -25.81 -9.71
C GLU A 265 -6.95 -25.20 -8.58
N LEU A 266 -6.66 -25.56 -7.32
CA LEU A 266 -7.36 -25.01 -6.17
C LEU A 266 -7.12 -23.49 -6.06
N ALA A 267 -5.88 -23.04 -6.30
CA ALA A 267 -5.55 -21.61 -6.33
C ALA A 267 -6.41 -20.86 -7.37
N ASN A 268 -6.56 -21.42 -8.57
CA ASN A 268 -7.39 -20.83 -9.64
C ASN A 268 -8.87 -20.80 -9.24
N GLN A 269 -9.39 -21.86 -8.60
CA GLN A 269 -10.77 -21.90 -8.12
C GLN A 269 -11.03 -20.85 -7.02
N LEU A 270 -10.09 -20.66 -6.09
CA LEU A 270 -10.19 -19.63 -5.05
C LEU A 270 -10.13 -18.21 -5.64
N GLN A 271 -9.24 -17.98 -6.60
CA GLN A 271 -9.17 -16.71 -7.33
C GLN A 271 -10.49 -16.42 -8.06
N LEU A 272 -11.05 -17.42 -8.75
CA LEU A 272 -12.32 -17.29 -9.45
C LEU A 272 -13.48 -17.02 -8.48
N ALA A 273 -13.51 -17.70 -7.33
CA ALA A 273 -14.50 -17.48 -6.29
C ALA A 273 -14.44 -16.06 -5.72
N TYR A 274 -13.24 -15.50 -5.54
CA TYR A 274 -13.04 -14.10 -5.15
C TYR A 274 -13.58 -13.15 -6.23
N ILE A 275 -13.17 -13.32 -7.49
CA ILE A 275 -13.60 -12.46 -8.61
C ILE A 275 -15.13 -12.40 -8.72
N TYR A 276 -15.81 -13.54 -8.69
CA TYR A 276 -17.27 -13.57 -8.78
C TYR A 276 -17.96 -13.03 -7.52
N THR A 277 -17.35 -13.21 -6.34
CA THR A 277 -17.86 -12.61 -5.10
C THR A 277 -17.76 -11.09 -5.15
N MET A 278 -16.63 -10.54 -5.60
CA MET A 278 -16.45 -9.10 -5.77
C MET A 278 -17.31 -8.52 -6.88
N LYS A 279 -17.51 -9.25 -7.99
CA LYS A 279 -18.49 -8.88 -9.02
C LYS A 279 -19.87 -8.62 -8.41
N TRP A 280 -20.37 -9.55 -7.59
CA TRP A 280 -21.66 -9.39 -6.91
C TRP A 280 -21.64 -8.26 -5.88
N TYR A 281 -20.57 -8.15 -5.10
CA TYR A 281 -20.38 -7.11 -4.08
C TYR A 281 -20.47 -5.71 -4.69
N TYR A 282 -19.67 -5.44 -5.72
CA TYR A 282 -19.62 -4.15 -6.38
C TYR A 282 -20.91 -3.86 -7.15
N GLN A 283 -21.48 -4.83 -7.85
CA GLN A 283 -22.76 -4.65 -8.51
C GLN A 283 -23.84 -4.22 -7.51
N THR A 284 -23.91 -4.86 -6.34
CA THR A 284 -24.94 -4.55 -5.34
C THR A 284 -24.72 -3.19 -4.69
N ARG A 285 -23.47 -2.83 -4.36
CA ARG A 285 -23.15 -1.56 -3.69
C ARG A 285 -23.24 -0.38 -4.64
N PHE A 286 -22.71 -0.50 -5.85
CA PHE A 286 -22.82 0.56 -6.85
C PHE A 286 -24.28 0.76 -7.29
N ALA A 287 -25.10 -0.28 -7.39
CA ALA A 287 -26.54 -0.10 -7.66
C ALA A 287 -27.25 0.71 -6.55
N LYS A 288 -26.94 0.44 -5.27
CA LYS A 288 -27.48 1.22 -4.15
C LYS A 288 -26.97 2.66 -4.15
N TYR A 289 -25.69 2.84 -4.43
CA TYR A 289 -25.07 4.16 -4.50
C TYR A 289 -25.64 5.00 -5.65
N LEU A 290 -25.83 4.38 -6.82
CA LEU A 290 -26.46 5.00 -7.97
C LEU A 290 -27.86 5.50 -7.64
N TYR A 291 -28.67 4.64 -7.01
CA TYR A 291 -30.02 5.02 -6.56
C TYR A 291 -30.02 6.23 -5.61
N ALA A 292 -29.05 6.29 -4.69
CA ALA A 292 -28.91 7.42 -3.77
C ALA A 292 -28.49 8.71 -4.49
N ILE A 293 -27.60 8.62 -5.47
CA ILE A 293 -27.15 9.77 -6.27
C ILE A 293 -28.24 10.27 -7.22
N GLU A 294 -29.00 9.38 -7.87
CA GLU A 294 -30.11 9.75 -8.77
C GLU A 294 -31.19 10.56 -8.04
N LYS A 295 -31.31 10.41 -6.72
CA LYS A 295 -32.26 11.14 -5.88
C LYS A 295 -31.82 12.58 -5.56
N LEU A 296 -30.56 12.94 -5.82
CA LEU A 296 -30.07 14.31 -5.63
C LEU A 296 -30.83 15.28 -6.55
N HIS A 297 -31.14 16.46 -6.02
CA HIS A 297 -31.85 17.48 -6.79
C HIS A 297 -30.91 18.12 -7.84
N ILE A 298 -31.27 17.99 -9.12
CA ILE A 298 -30.49 18.50 -10.25
C ILE A 298 -30.99 19.88 -10.67
N ARG A 299 -30.08 20.82 -10.93
CA ARG A 299 -30.38 22.08 -11.63
C ARG A 299 -30.55 21.78 -13.12
N HIS A 300 -31.77 21.94 -13.63
CA HIS A 300 -32.08 21.66 -15.04
C HIS A 300 -31.80 22.87 -15.93
N VAL A 301 -31.08 22.62 -17.04
CA VAL A 301 -30.82 23.59 -18.10
C VAL A 301 -31.58 23.14 -19.34
N ASP A 302 -32.72 23.79 -19.58
CA ASP A 302 -33.63 23.50 -20.69
C ASP A 302 -33.34 24.40 -21.90
N LEU A 303 -34.09 24.19 -23.00
CA LEU A 303 -34.00 25.02 -24.21
C LEU A 303 -34.17 26.52 -23.97
N ASN A 304 -34.86 26.90 -22.88
CA ASN A 304 -35.07 28.31 -22.51
C ASN A 304 -33.77 29.02 -22.09
N LEU A 305 -32.70 28.26 -21.83
CA LEU A 305 -31.38 28.76 -21.43
C LEU A 305 -30.36 28.67 -22.59
N VAL A 306 -30.83 28.41 -23.81
CA VAL A 306 -30.00 28.44 -25.02
C VAL A 306 -29.86 29.89 -25.49
N LEU A 307 -28.71 30.23 -26.11
CA LEU A 307 -28.40 31.58 -26.58
C LEU A 307 -29.56 32.19 -27.39
N GLY A 308 -30.05 33.36 -26.97
CA GLY A 308 -31.14 34.07 -27.65
C GLY A 308 -32.57 33.61 -27.34
N SER A 309 -32.78 32.57 -26.52
CA SER A 309 -34.11 31.99 -26.26
C SER A 309 -35.10 32.92 -25.50
N GLY A 310 -34.62 34.01 -24.89
CA GLY A 310 -35.47 34.98 -24.18
C GLY A 310 -36.25 35.96 -25.07
N HIS A 311 -36.12 35.88 -26.39
CA HIS A 311 -36.74 36.83 -27.32
C HIS A 311 -38.11 36.34 -27.79
N ASN A 312 -39.16 36.71 -27.07
CA ASN A 312 -40.53 36.59 -27.57
C ASN A 312 -40.81 37.70 -28.59
N ALA A 313 -41.49 37.37 -29.69
CA ALA A 313 -41.77 38.24 -30.84
C ALA A 313 -42.54 39.55 -30.53
N ASN A 314 -42.95 39.79 -29.28
CA ASN A 314 -43.77 40.91 -28.86
C ASN A 314 -43.00 42.02 -28.11
N ASP A 315 -41.73 41.81 -27.73
CA ASP A 315 -40.95 42.77 -26.93
C ASP A 315 -39.66 43.24 -27.65
N GLU A 316 -39.80 44.18 -28.59
CA GLU A 316 -38.64 44.85 -29.24
C GLU A 316 -37.67 45.50 -28.25
N LYS A 317 -38.19 45.95 -27.10
CA LYS A 317 -37.37 46.52 -26.01
C LYS A 317 -36.38 45.50 -25.42
N SER A 318 -36.58 44.21 -25.63
CA SER A 318 -35.70 43.14 -25.14
C SER A 318 -34.50 42.85 -26.06
N LEU A 319 -34.53 43.28 -27.33
CA LEU A 319 -33.41 43.10 -28.28
C LEU A 319 -32.21 43.99 -27.92
N PHE A 320 -32.48 45.22 -27.49
CA PHE A 320 -31.48 46.27 -27.22
C PHE A 320 -31.45 46.74 -25.75
N GLY A 321 -32.44 46.38 -24.92
CA GLY A 321 -32.66 46.99 -23.61
C GLY A 321 -32.75 45.99 -22.45
N GLY A 322 -31.67 45.90 -21.66
CA GLY A 322 -31.69 45.23 -20.35
C GLY A 322 -30.29 44.92 -19.80
N GLY A 323 -29.51 44.11 -20.52
CA GLY A 323 -28.22 43.60 -20.05
C GLY A 323 -27.07 44.63 -20.02
N LEU A 324 -27.09 45.59 -20.95
CA LEU A 324 -26.07 46.65 -21.06
C LEU A 324 -26.07 47.61 -19.86
N LYS A 325 -27.24 47.89 -19.26
CA LYS A 325 -27.32 48.69 -18.02
C LYS A 325 -26.71 47.94 -16.84
N ASN A 326 -27.02 46.65 -16.67
CA ASN A 326 -26.39 45.84 -15.64
C ASN A 326 -24.87 45.74 -15.82
N TRP A 327 -24.37 45.64 -17.05
CA TRP A 327 -22.92 45.62 -17.32
C TRP A 327 -22.24 46.96 -17.04
N LEU A 328 -22.83 48.09 -17.46
CA LEU A 328 -22.29 49.44 -17.20
C LEU A 328 -22.28 49.82 -15.70
N TYR A 329 -23.20 49.27 -14.90
CA TYR A 329 -23.34 49.60 -13.47
C TYR A 329 -22.80 48.52 -12.51
N SER A 330 -22.34 47.37 -13.00
CA SER A 330 -21.77 46.30 -12.14
C SER A 330 -20.27 46.46 -11.83
N GLY A 331 -19.61 47.49 -12.39
CA GLY A 331 -18.17 47.75 -12.20
C GLY A 331 -17.82 48.89 -11.23
N GLY A 332 -18.79 49.44 -10.49
CA GLY A 332 -18.56 50.56 -9.57
C GLY A 332 -18.89 50.21 -8.12
N ASN A 333 -17.94 50.47 -7.22
CA ASN A 333 -18.15 50.47 -5.76
C ASN A 333 -19.46 51.22 -5.41
N ASN A 334 -20.32 50.57 -4.61
CA ASN A 334 -21.53 51.15 -4.04
C ASN A 334 -21.26 52.49 -3.34
N PRO A 335 -22.07 53.54 -3.59
CA PRO A 335 -22.37 54.53 -2.58
C PRO A 335 -23.70 54.16 -1.90
N MET A 336 -23.59 54.01 -0.59
CA MET A 336 -24.64 53.94 0.40
C MET A 336 -25.61 55.14 0.31
N GLY A 337 -26.94 54.92 0.41
CA GLY A 337 -27.87 55.94 0.93
C GLY A 337 -29.22 56.15 0.23
N SER A 338 -30.29 55.98 1.02
CA SER A 338 -31.67 56.50 0.89
C SER A 338 -32.57 55.86 -0.20
N SER A 339 -33.76 55.35 0.12
CA SER A 339 -34.80 56.02 0.89
C SER A 339 -35.71 55.03 1.64
N GLN A 340 -35.84 55.27 2.95
CA GLN A 340 -36.94 54.76 3.77
C GLN A 340 -38.20 55.57 3.46
N THR A 341 -39.32 54.89 3.20
CA THR A 341 -40.62 55.33 3.72
C THR A 341 -41.29 54.13 4.39
N ASN A 342 -41.58 54.31 5.67
CA ASN A 342 -42.19 53.34 6.56
C ASN A 342 -43.68 53.19 6.25
N THR A 343 -44.17 51.95 6.18
CA THR A 343 -45.45 51.58 6.79
C THR A 343 -45.27 50.33 7.64
N HIS A 344 -45.95 50.34 8.76
CA HIS A 344 -45.64 49.69 10.03
C HIS A 344 -46.48 48.41 10.22
N LEU A 345 -45.82 47.38 10.76
CA LEU A 345 -46.30 46.16 11.43
C LEU A 345 -47.69 45.58 11.09
N GLN A 346 -47.69 44.36 10.52
CA GLN A 346 -48.35 43.19 11.12
C GLN A 346 -48.04 41.89 10.35
N LEU A 347 -48.01 40.77 11.07
CA LEU A 347 -47.84 39.36 10.65
C LEU A 347 -46.41 38.79 10.54
N GLN A 348 -45.74 38.81 11.68
CA GLN A 348 -44.79 37.78 12.09
C GLN A 348 -45.58 36.49 12.46
N SER A 349 -45.83 35.62 11.47
CA SER A 349 -46.12 34.17 11.62
C SER A 349 -46.61 33.47 10.33
N GLN A 350 -46.25 33.98 9.14
CA GLN A 350 -46.54 33.27 7.87
C GLN A 350 -45.41 33.37 6.81
N ALA A 351 -44.17 33.64 7.25
CA ALA A 351 -43.00 33.77 6.37
C ALA A 351 -42.08 32.53 6.37
N GLN A 352 -42.56 31.36 6.82
CA GLN A 352 -41.79 30.10 6.76
C GLN A 352 -42.46 29.00 5.91
N GLN A 353 -43.57 29.30 5.21
CA GLN A 353 -44.22 28.33 4.30
C GLN A 353 -44.51 28.88 2.90
N LEU A 354 -44.06 30.09 2.58
CA LEU A 354 -44.16 30.67 1.22
C LEU A 354 -42.80 31.00 0.59
N GLN A 355 -41.69 30.60 1.23
CA GLN A 355 -40.34 30.76 0.68
C GLN A 355 -39.83 29.52 -0.06
N GLN A 356 -40.67 28.49 -0.21
CA GLN A 356 -40.29 27.20 -0.78
C GLN A 356 -40.75 26.98 -2.23
N SER A 357 -41.34 28.00 -2.88
CA SER A 357 -41.81 27.93 -4.27
C SER A 357 -41.20 29.00 -5.21
N GLN A 358 -40.12 29.67 -4.81
CA GLN A 358 -39.48 30.72 -5.63
C GLN A 358 -38.02 30.44 -6.05
N LEU A 359 -37.44 29.29 -5.71
CA LEU A 359 -36.03 29.00 -6.06
C LEU A 359 -35.81 28.29 -7.41
N SER A 360 -36.75 28.41 -8.37
CA SER A 360 -36.80 27.51 -9.55
C SER A 360 -36.85 28.19 -10.91
N LYS A 361 -36.33 29.42 -11.06
CA LYS A 361 -36.03 29.98 -12.38
C LYS A 361 -34.57 30.39 -12.43
N LEU A 362 -33.72 29.47 -12.91
CA LEU A 362 -32.35 29.78 -13.28
C LEU A 362 -32.38 30.83 -14.40
N SER A 363 -31.74 31.99 -14.20
CA SER A 363 -31.58 32.98 -15.25
C SER A 363 -30.46 32.58 -16.20
N ILE A 364 -30.55 32.99 -17.47
CA ILE A 364 -29.47 32.81 -18.45
C ILE A 364 -28.17 33.46 -17.96
N SER A 365 -28.25 34.62 -17.31
CA SER A 365 -27.07 35.31 -16.77
C SER A 365 -26.43 34.55 -15.61
N ASP A 366 -27.24 33.95 -14.73
CA ASP A 366 -26.75 33.12 -13.62
C ASP A 366 -26.06 31.86 -14.15
N TYR A 367 -26.61 31.25 -15.21
CA TYR A 367 -25.99 30.11 -15.88
C TYR A 367 -24.64 30.49 -16.51
N LEU A 368 -24.58 31.58 -17.29
CA LEU A 368 -23.38 31.99 -18.00
C LEU A 368 -22.24 32.39 -17.06
N LEU A 369 -22.54 33.04 -15.93
CA LEU A 369 -21.57 33.46 -14.91
C LEU A 369 -21.26 32.35 -13.88
N SER A 370 -21.96 31.20 -13.93
CA SER A 370 -21.71 30.11 -12.96
C SER A 370 -20.37 29.41 -13.15
N ILE A 371 -19.69 29.65 -14.29
CA ILE A 371 -18.53 28.86 -14.71
C ILE A 371 -17.37 28.92 -13.71
N ASP A 372 -17.04 30.10 -13.17
CA ASP A 372 -15.88 30.25 -12.28
C ASP A 372 -16.05 29.43 -10.99
N LYS A 373 -17.28 29.35 -10.47
CA LYS A 373 -17.59 28.50 -9.29
C LYS A 373 -17.59 27.01 -9.64
N ARG A 374 -17.97 26.65 -10.86
CA ARG A 374 -18.03 25.26 -11.33
C ARG A 374 -16.64 24.72 -11.68
N LEU A 375 -15.72 25.59 -12.10
CA LEU A 375 -14.33 25.24 -12.42
C LEU A 375 -13.57 24.72 -11.20
N GLN A 376 -13.91 25.19 -10.00
CA GLN A 376 -13.33 24.74 -8.73
C GLN A 376 -13.41 23.21 -8.55
N ILE A 377 -14.36 22.53 -9.19
CA ILE A 377 -14.47 21.07 -9.16
C ILE A 377 -13.22 20.41 -9.80
N LEU A 378 -12.61 21.05 -10.80
CA LEU A 378 -11.36 20.57 -11.41
C LEU A 378 -10.15 20.87 -10.52
N GLU A 379 -10.11 22.02 -9.84
CA GLU A 379 -9.02 22.48 -8.96
C GLU A 379 -8.97 21.70 -7.64
N ALA A 380 -10.13 21.30 -7.10
CA ALA A 380 -10.28 20.59 -5.83
C ALA A 380 -9.58 19.22 -5.75
N ARG A 381 -9.05 18.70 -6.87
CA ARG A 381 -8.27 17.45 -6.90
C ARG A 381 -6.74 17.68 -6.90
N GLY A 382 -6.29 18.93 -7.08
CA GLY A 382 -4.86 19.28 -7.20
C GLY A 382 -4.28 20.03 -5.99
N ASP A 383 -5.03 21.00 -5.43
CA ASP A 383 -4.46 21.99 -4.48
C ASP A 383 -4.89 21.84 -3.02
N THR A 384 -5.88 20.98 -2.71
CA THR A 384 -6.31 20.74 -1.33
C THR A 384 -5.61 19.51 -0.73
N PRO A 385 -5.05 19.60 0.49
CA PRO A 385 -4.30 18.50 1.12
C PRO A 385 -5.14 17.29 1.52
N GLU A 386 -6.48 17.37 1.45
CA GLU A 386 -7.37 16.25 1.73
C GLU A 386 -7.88 15.62 0.42
N PRO A 387 -7.78 14.28 0.26
CA PRO A 387 -8.35 13.60 -0.90
C PRO A 387 -9.86 13.79 -0.89
N GLN A 388 -10.40 14.35 -1.98
CA GLN A 388 -11.84 14.55 -2.11
C GLN A 388 -12.55 13.20 -2.16
N LEU A 389 -13.15 12.79 -1.04
CA LEU A 389 -13.91 11.56 -0.93
C LEU A 389 -15.30 11.72 -1.52
N ALA A 390 -15.80 10.65 -2.14
CA ALA A 390 -17.16 10.60 -2.63
C ALA A 390 -18.18 10.67 -1.47
N ILE A 391 -19.29 11.38 -1.69
CA ILE A 391 -20.35 11.53 -0.68
C ILE A 391 -20.96 10.16 -0.35
N PRO A 392 -21.10 9.80 0.94
CA PRO A 392 -21.80 8.58 1.35
C PRO A 392 -23.26 8.55 0.90
N SER A 393 -23.79 7.36 0.57
CA SER A 393 -25.18 7.16 0.13
C SER A 393 -26.24 7.78 1.07
N GLN A 394 -26.01 7.77 2.37
CA GLN A 394 -26.95 8.33 3.37
C GLN A 394 -27.06 9.86 3.28
N ILE A 395 -25.95 10.52 2.96
CA ILE A 395 -25.90 11.97 2.80
C ILE A 395 -26.53 12.34 1.46
N ALA A 396 -26.25 11.57 0.41
CA ALA A 396 -26.85 11.80 -0.91
C ALA A 396 -28.39 11.81 -0.88
N GLU A 397 -29.02 10.96 -0.08
CA GLU A 397 -30.49 10.89 0.00
C GLU A 397 -31.18 12.03 0.77
N THR A 398 -30.46 12.69 1.70
CA THR A 398 -31.04 13.61 2.67
C THR A 398 -30.75 15.08 2.37
N THR A 399 -29.96 15.34 1.32
CA THR A 399 -29.45 16.67 1.05
C THR A 399 -30.49 17.56 0.34
N PRO A 400 -30.82 18.74 0.87
CA PRO A 400 -31.84 19.62 0.29
C PRO A 400 -31.32 20.54 -0.83
N PHE A 401 -30.02 20.49 -1.15
CA PHE A 401 -29.37 21.41 -2.09
C PHE A 401 -29.56 20.96 -3.54
N ASN A 402 -29.69 21.96 -4.43
CA ASN A 402 -29.70 21.73 -5.88
C ASN A 402 -28.28 21.75 -6.44
N TYR A 403 -27.86 20.64 -7.04
CA TYR A 403 -26.53 20.42 -7.59
C TYR A 403 -26.49 20.60 -9.11
N TRP A 404 -25.30 20.95 -9.62
CA TRP A 404 -25.02 20.90 -11.05
C TRP A 404 -24.76 19.45 -11.49
N LEU A 405 -24.95 19.19 -12.78
CA LEU A 405 -24.89 17.84 -13.34
C LEU A 405 -23.48 17.23 -13.25
N GLU A 406 -22.43 18.02 -13.48
CA GLU A 406 -21.05 17.57 -13.39
C GLU A 406 -20.65 17.18 -11.97
N PHE A 407 -21.26 17.78 -10.94
CA PHE A 407 -20.98 17.43 -9.55
C PHE A 407 -21.41 16.00 -9.26
N ILE A 408 -22.60 15.63 -9.71
CA ILE A 408 -23.18 14.30 -9.56
C ILE A 408 -22.31 13.26 -10.29
N TYR A 409 -21.89 13.57 -11.52
CA TYR A 409 -20.95 12.72 -12.25
C TYR A 409 -19.61 12.58 -11.52
N ASN A 410 -19.08 13.67 -10.95
CA ASN A 410 -17.83 13.65 -10.20
C ASN A 410 -17.91 12.71 -8.98
N GLN A 411 -19.01 12.74 -8.24
CA GLN A 411 -19.22 11.83 -7.09
C GLN A 411 -19.24 10.35 -7.50
N TRP A 412 -19.83 10.04 -8.65
CA TRP A 412 -19.78 8.70 -9.22
C TRP A 412 -18.36 8.32 -9.67
N SER A 413 -17.68 9.22 -10.39
CA SER A 413 -16.35 9.00 -10.94
C SER A 413 -15.30 8.76 -9.86
N ILE A 414 -15.29 9.57 -8.80
CA ILE A 414 -14.38 9.40 -7.65
C ILE A 414 -14.59 8.02 -7.00
N ALA A 415 -15.85 7.70 -6.67
CA ALA A 415 -16.16 6.41 -6.04
C ALA A 415 -15.76 5.22 -6.93
N LEU A 416 -15.94 5.34 -8.25
CA LEU A 416 -15.56 4.29 -9.20
C LEU A 416 -14.04 4.11 -9.25
N ILE A 417 -13.30 5.19 -9.43
CA ILE A 417 -11.84 5.17 -9.59
C ILE A 417 -11.18 4.63 -8.32
N ASP A 418 -11.51 5.17 -7.15
CA ASP A 418 -10.86 4.79 -5.89
C ASP A 418 -11.05 3.30 -5.59
N ASN A 419 -12.25 2.77 -5.81
CA ASN A 419 -12.52 1.34 -5.59
C ASN A 419 -11.79 0.45 -6.60
N ILE A 420 -11.70 0.86 -7.87
CA ILE A 420 -11.00 0.08 -8.89
C ILE A 420 -9.50 0.07 -8.62
N VAL A 421 -8.92 1.21 -8.23
CA VAL A 421 -7.50 1.32 -7.87
C VAL A 421 -7.17 0.38 -6.70
N VAL A 422 -7.97 0.41 -5.63
CA VAL A 422 -7.78 -0.47 -4.46
C VAL A 422 -7.86 -1.95 -4.85
N GLU A 423 -8.84 -2.36 -5.64
CA GLU A 423 -8.96 -3.76 -6.08
C GLU A 423 -7.84 -4.18 -7.03
N TYR A 424 -7.40 -3.28 -7.91
CA TYR A 424 -6.29 -3.56 -8.81
C TYR A 424 -5.01 -3.83 -8.04
N LEU A 425 -4.66 -2.94 -7.09
CA LEU A 425 -3.50 -3.10 -6.24
C LEU A 425 -3.59 -4.39 -5.41
N PHE A 426 -4.76 -4.68 -4.83
CA PHE A 426 -4.98 -5.91 -4.08
C PHE A 426 -4.80 -7.16 -4.96
N MET A 427 -5.37 -7.18 -6.16
CA MET A 427 -5.27 -8.32 -7.08
C MET A 427 -3.82 -8.58 -7.49
N VAL A 428 -3.09 -7.51 -7.85
CA VAL A 428 -1.67 -7.59 -8.23
C VAL A 428 -0.82 -8.09 -7.06
N GLU A 429 -1.02 -7.56 -5.85
CA GLU A 429 -0.22 -7.94 -4.69
C GLU A 429 -0.53 -9.35 -4.17
N PHE A 430 -1.81 -9.71 -4.01
CA PHE A 430 -2.21 -10.96 -3.38
C PHE A 430 -2.20 -12.15 -4.35
N PHE A 431 -2.82 -12.02 -5.53
CA PHE A 431 -3.00 -13.15 -6.46
C PHE A 431 -1.84 -13.29 -7.46
N TYR A 432 -1.26 -12.18 -7.89
CA TYR A 432 -0.23 -12.17 -8.91
C TYR A 432 1.20 -11.93 -8.38
N GLN A 433 1.37 -11.67 -7.08
CA GLN A 433 2.69 -11.46 -6.44
C GLN A 433 3.52 -10.35 -7.11
N GLY A 434 2.85 -9.33 -7.66
CA GLY A 434 3.49 -8.24 -8.40
C GLY A 434 3.67 -8.49 -9.91
N ASP A 435 3.22 -9.62 -10.46
CA ASP A 435 3.20 -9.81 -11.92
C ASP A 435 1.95 -9.17 -12.54
N GLU A 436 2.15 -8.20 -13.43
CA GLU A 436 1.06 -7.52 -14.13
C GLU A 436 0.55 -8.30 -15.36
N LYS A 437 1.14 -9.46 -15.66
CA LYS A 437 0.66 -10.35 -16.74
C LYS A 437 -0.52 -11.19 -16.25
N PHE A 438 -1.73 -10.68 -16.51
CA PHE A 438 -2.95 -11.36 -16.11
C PHE A 438 -3.25 -12.58 -16.98
N CYS A 439 -3.51 -13.72 -16.34
CA CYS A 439 -4.08 -14.89 -17.01
C CYS A 439 -5.54 -14.63 -17.36
N ASN A 440 -5.96 -15.01 -18.57
CA ASN A 440 -7.35 -14.91 -19.00
C ASN A 440 -8.24 -15.78 -18.10
N VAL A 441 -9.37 -15.22 -17.63
CA VAL A 441 -10.31 -15.89 -16.72
C VAL A 441 -10.88 -17.17 -17.34
N ASP A 442 -10.99 -17.24 -18.66
CA ASP A 442 -11.48 -18.43 -19.34
C ASP A 442 -10.44 -19.58 -19.32
N THR A 443 -9.15 -19.27 -19.21
CA THR A 443 -8.10 -20.27 -18.94
C THR A 443 -8.20 -20.80 -17.51
N LEU A 444 -8.54 -19.94 -16.54
CA LEU A 444 -8.78 -20.36 -15.15
C LEU A 444 -9.98 -21.30 -15.03
N LYS A 445 -11.05 -21.08 -15.82
CA LYS A 445 -12.21 -21.98 -15.89
C LYS A 445 -11.91 -23.30 -16.60
N ARG A 446 -11.10 -23.26 -17.67
CA ARG A 446 -10.75 -24.44 -18.48
C ARG A 446 -9.89 -25.43 -17.70
N ASN A 447 -9.00 -24.94 -16.83
CA ASN A 447 -8.21 -25.76 -15.92
C ASN A 447 -9.05 -26.46 -14.83
N SER A 448 -10.33 -26.11 -14.66
CA SER A 448 -11.28 -26.78 -13.76
C SER A 448 -12.28 -27.69 -14.48
N ARG A 449 -12.25 -27.73 -15.82
CA ARG A 449 -13.13 -28.56 -16.65
C ARG A 449 -12.30 -29.17 -17.78
N GLU A 450 -11.68 -30.31 -17.51
CA GLU A 450 -11.36 -31.24 -18.58
C GLU A 450 -12.66 -31.67 -19.27
N ASN A 451 -12.64 -31.66 -20.61
CA ASN A 451 -13.72 -32.03 -21.54
C ASN A 451 -14.80 -30.95 -21.80
N ASP A 452 -14.46 -29.92 -22.58
CA ASP A 452 -15.32 -29.59 -23.72
C ASP A 452 -14.56 -28.78 -24.78
N SER A 453 -14.36 -29.42 -25.93
CA SER A 453 -13.74 -28.85 -27.12
C SER A 453 -14.84 -28.33 -28.06
N THR A 454 -15.27 -27.09 -27.85
CA THR A 454 -15.87 -26.28 -28.91
C THR A 454 -15.28 -24.89 -28.87
N SER A 455 -14.53 -24.58 -29.93
CA SER A 455 -14.03 -23.26 -30.27
C SER A 455 -15.19 -22.35 -30.67
N THR A 456 -15.20 -21.12 -30.18
CA THR A 456 -15.82 -20.03 -30.93
C THR A 456 -15.00 -18.77 -30.70
N GLY A 457 -14.48 -18.24 -31.80
CA GLY A 457 -13.63 -17.06 -31.83
C GLY A 457 -14.41 -15.81 -31.43
N ASN A 458 -13.96 -15.20 -30.33
CA ASN A 458 -13.82 -13.77 -30.16
C ASN A 458 -13.00 -13.60 -28.88
N SER A 459 -11.68 -13.53 -29.02
CA SER A 459 -10.79 -13.12 -27.92
C SER A 459 -11.01 -11.62 -27.66
N GLN A 460 -12.17 -11.25 -27.12
CA GLN A 460 -12.20 -10.15 -26.17
C GLN A 460 -11.30 -10.61 -25.03
N LYS A 461 -10.27 -9.83 -24.69
CA LYS A 461 -9.46 -10.06 -23.50
C LYS A 461 -10.38 -10.07 -22.28
N ASN A 462 -10.84 -11.25 -21.88
CA ASN A 462 -11.62 -11.45 -20.67
C ASN A 462 -10.65 -11.46 -19.47
N ASP A 463 -10.01 -10.30 -19.28
CA ASP A 463 -9.18 -10.04 -18.11
C ASP A 463 -10.08 -10.03 -16.87
N TRP A 464 -9.52 -10.40 -15.72
CA TRP A 464 -10.28 -10.52 -14.46
C TRP A 464 -11.06 -9.25 -14.12
N SER A 465 -10.49 -8.10 -14.48
CA SER A 465 -11.04 -6.79 -14.22
C SER A 465 -12.30 -6.51 -15.03
N HIS A 466 -12.31 -6.85 -16.32
CA HIS A 466 -13.50 -6.75 -17.16
C HIS A 466 -14.62 -7.66 -16.63
N VAL A 467 -14.30 -8.88 -16.19
CA VAL A 467 -15.30 -9.80 -15.62
C VAL A 467 -15.88 -9.24 -14.31
N MET A 468 -15.03 -8.72 -13.42
CA MET A 468 -15.40 -8.18 -12.12
C MET A 468 -16.25 -6.90 -12.26
N PHE A 469 -15.80 -5.94 -13.06
CA PHE A 469 -16.41 -4.60 -13.16
C PHE A 469 -17.38 -4.42 -14.34
N SER A 470 -17.52 -5.39 -15.25
CA SER A 470 -18.46 -5.32 -16.41
C SER A 470 -19.83 -4.73 -16.09
N ASN A 471 -20.46 -5.19 -15.00
CA ASN A 471 -21.78 -4.69 -14.60
C ASN A 471 -21.72 -3.24 -14.11
N VAL A 472 -20.65 -2.85 -13.42
CA VAL A 472 -20.42 -1.49 -12.93
C VAL A 472 -20.13 -0.54 -14.09
N TYR A 473 -19.34 -0.96 -15.08
CA TYR A 473 -19.09 -0.18 -16.29
C TYR A 473 -20.37 0.04 -17.09
N LYS A 474 -21.22 -0.99 -17.19
CA LYS A 474 -22.53 -0.85 -17.80
C LYS A 474 -23.41 0.14 -17.02
N MET A 475 -23.48 0.03 -15.70
CA MET A 475 -24.21 0.99 -14.85
C MET A 475 -23.69 2.41 -15.02
N GLY A 476 -22.37 2.61 -15.07
CA GLY A 476 -21.75 3.91 -15.29
C GLY A 476 -22.10 4.50 -16.66
N TYR A 477 -22.09 3.67 -17.71
CA TYR A 477 -22.48 4.11 -19.06
C TYR A 477 -23.97 4.49 -19.11
N ASP A 478 -24.84 3.63 -18.58
CA ASP A 478 -26.29 3.87 -18.52
C ASP A 478 -26.60 5.12 -17.67
N PHE A 479 -25.84 5.35 -16.60
CA PHE A 479 -25.96 6.54 -15.75
C PHE A 479 -25.57 7.83 -16.47
N VAL A 480 -24.44 7.84 -17.19
CA VAL A 480 -24.05 9.03 -17.97
C VAL A 480 -25.06 9.28 -19.09
N SER A 481 -25.54 8.22 -19.75
CA SER A 481 -26.61 8.30 -20.75
C SER A 481 -27.88 8.86 -20.14
N TRP A 482 -28.25 8.43 -18.93
CA TRP A 482 -29.35 9.00 -18.16
C TRP A 482 -29.10 10.47 -17.86
N LEU A 483 -27.96 10.87 -17.28
CA LEU A 483 -27.66 12.28 -16.97
C LEU A 483 -27.83 13.19 -18.21
N ILE A 484 -27.36 12.72 -19.36
CA ILE A 484 -27.47 13.46 -20.61
C ILE A 484 -28.91 13.52 -21.13
N SER A 485 -29.67 12.44 -21.01
CA SER A 485 -31.01 12.30 -21.59
C SER A 485 -32.15 12.70 -20.64
N HIS A 486 -31.89 12.84 -19.34
CA HIS A 486 -32.91 13.06 -18.33
C HIS A 486 -33.50 14.47 -18.42
N GLN A 487 -34.81 14.52 -18.62
CA GLN A 487 -35.65 15.71 -18.48
C GLN A 487 -36.75 15.37 -17.47
N PRO A 488 -36.89 16.11 -16.36
CA PRO A 488 -38.08 15.97 -15.53
C PRO A 488 -39.26 16.51 -16.34
N SER A 489 -40.29 15.68 -16.52
CA SER A 489 -41.55 16.16 -17.10
C SER A 489 -42.06 17.35 -16.26
N PRO A 490 -42.35 18.52 -16.87
CA PRO A 490 -42.79 19.70 -16.12
C PRO A 490 -44.19 19.57 -15.48
N TYR A 491 -44.81 18.38 -15.48
CA TYR A 491 -46.20 18.16 -15.01
C TYR A 491 -46.39 17.12 -13.91
N LEU A 492 -45.33 16.63 -13.24
CA LEU A 492 -45.49 15.55 -12.24
C LEU A 492 -44.99 15.86 -10.82
N THR A 493 -44.71 17.12 -10.48
CA THR A 493 -44.56 17.54 -9.08
C THR A 493 -45.90 18.04 -8.53
N GLY A 494 -46.92 17.17 -8.53
CA GLY A 494 -48.24 17.56 -8.05
C GLY A 494 -49.32 16.48 -8.13
N ARG A 495 -49.11 15.28 -7.59
CA ARG A 495 -50.26 14.47 -7.13
C ARG A 495 -49.87 13.41 -6.09
N ASN A 496 -50.32 13.65 -4.87
CA ASN A 496 -50.37 12.65 -3.81
C ASN A 496 -51.40 11.55 -4.15
N ASN A 497 -51.06 10.32 -3.75
CA ASN A 497 -51.90 9.13 -3.51
C ASN A 497 -53.33 9.11 -4.07
N ALA A 498 -53.55 8.28 -5.11
CA ALA A 498 -54.79 7.52 -5.25
C ALA A 498 -54.59 6.26 -6.11
N SER A 499 -54.82 5.11 -5.49
CA SER A 499 -55.33 3.84 -6.03
C SER A 499 -54.69 3.19 -7.27
N ILE A 500 -54.10 2.02 -7.00
CA ILE A 500 -54.10 0.80 -7.81
C ILE A 500 -55.32 0.70 -8.73
N THR A 501 -55.10 0.65 -10.04
CA THR A 501 -55.82 -0.28 -10.94
C THR A 501 -54.87 -0.77 -12.03
N THR A 502 -54.82 -2.08 -12.17
CA THR A 502 -54.12 -2.86 -13.18
C THR A 502 -54.85 -2.77 -14.52
N SER A 503 -54.15 -2.40 -15.60
CA SER A 503 -54.57 -2.82 -16.95
C SER A 503 -53.36 -2.94 -17.88
N SER A 504 -53.08 -4.18 -18.25
CA SER A 504 -52.20 -4.64 -19.30
C SER A 504 -52.76 -4.32 -20.69
N ASN A 505 -52.08 -3.47 -21.48
CA ASN A 505 -51.88 -3.68 -22.92
C ASN A 505 -50.91 -2.64 -23.54
N PRO A 506 -49.88 -3.04 -24.31
CA PRO A 506 -49.00 -2.12 -25.03
C PRO A 506 -49.35 -2.11 -26.52
N GLN A 507 -50.11 -1.12 -27.00
CA GLN A 507 -50.07 -0.62 -28.39
C GLN A 507 -51.13 0.46 -28.64
N ARG A 508 -50.69 1.73 -28.77
CA ARG A 508 -51.10 2.64 -29.85
C ARG A 508 -50.34 3.96 -29.75
N MET A 509 -49.46 4.18 -30.72
CA MET A 509 -48.85 5.47 -31.03
C MET A 509 -49.95 6.47 -31.40
N ASN A 510 -49.98 7.62 -30.72
CA ASN A 510 -50.68 8.80 -31.22
C ASN A 510 -49.64 9.76 -31.80
N THR A 511 -49.72 9.95 -33.11
CA THR A 511 -48.90 10.86 -33.92
C THR A 511 -49.46 12.28 -33.79
N GLY A 512 -48.78 13.15 -33.06
CA GLY A 512 -49.11 14.56 -32.98
C GLY A 512 -48.12 15.31 -32.09
N SER A 513 -47.31 16.17 -32.71
CA SER A 513 -46.17 16.93 -32.16
C SER A 513 -44.94 16.09 -31.77
N LYS A 514 -43.88 16.23 -32.57
CA LYS A 514 -42.50 15.88 -32.20
C LYS A 514 -42.10 16.76 -31.00
N ALA A 515 -42.53 16.39 -29.79
CA ALA A 515 -41.84 16.81 -28.58
C ALA A 515 -40.45 16.15 -28.67
N SER A 516 -39.48 16.92 -29.17
CA SER A 516 -38.11 16.50 -29.31
C SER A 516 -37.65 15.97 -27.94
N LEU A 517 -37.25 14.69 -27.88
CA LEU A 517 -36.45 14.16 -26.77
C LEU A 517 -35.13 14.96 -26.76
N GLN A 518 -35.14 16.14 -26.15
CA GLN A 518 -33.98 16.98 -25.97
C GLN A 518 -33.55 16.82 -24.52
N GLY A 519 -32.48 16.05 -24.32
CA GLY A 519 -31.78 15.94 -23.04
C GLY A 519 -31.18 17.28 -22.59
N THR A 520 -30.26 17.25 -21.62
CA THR A 520 -29.65 18.46 -21.05
C THR A 520 -29.06 19.37 -22.13
N CYS A 521 -29.34 20.68 -22.03
CA CYS A 521 -28.76 21.73 -22.87
C CYS A 521 -27.56 22.41 -22.21
N ASP A 522 -27.05 21.88 -21.10
CA ASP A 522 -25.90 22.43 -20.37
C ASP A 522 -24.57 22.06 -21.05
N GLY A 523 -24.05 22.98 -21.87
CA GLY A 523 -22.76 22.81 -22.55
C GLY A 523 -21.57 22.82 -21.59
N TYR A 524 -21.67 23.54 -20.46
CA TYR A 524 -20.60 23.60 -19.46
C TYR A 524 -20.51 22.31 -18.65
N ALA A 525 -21.64 21.75 -18.21
CA ALA A 525 -21.67 20.48 -17.47
C ALA A 525 -21.06 19.36 -18.30
N VAL A 526 -21.44 19.24 -19.57
CA VAL A 526 -20.96 18.19 -20.45
C VAL A 526 -19.46 18.34 -20.70
N LEU A 527 -18.98 19.57 -20.93
CA LEU A 527 -17.56 19.82 -21.09
C LEU A 527 -16.78 19.57 -19.79
N LEU A 528 -17.30 19.96 -18.63
CA LEU A 528 -16.72 19.64 -17.32
C LEU A 528 -16.65 18.13 -17.07
N MET A 529 -17.69 17.37 -17.42
CA MET A 529 -17.64 15.90 -17.36
C MET A 529 -16.56 15.32 -18.28
N ILE A 530 -16.42 15.84 -19.50
CA ILE A 530 -15.33 15.45 -20.41
C ILE A 530 -13.97 15.73 -19.77
N ARG A 531 -13.77 16.92 -19.20
CA ARG A 531 -12.51 17.28 -18.52
C ARG A 531 -12.25 16.39 -17.30
N LEU A 532 -13.27 16.04 -16.53
CA LEU A 532 -13.16 15.10 -15.41
C LEU A 532 -12.73 13.70 -15.89
N VAL A 533 -13.26 13.22 -17.01
CA VAL A 533 -12.85 11.95 -17.62
C VAL A 533 -11.40 11.99 -18.07
N GLN A 534 -10.99 13.04 -18.78
CA GLN A 534 -9.61 13.20 -19.26
C GLN A 534 -8.62 13.34 -18.10
N LYS A 535 -8.98 14.06 -17.04
CA LYS A 535 -8.19 14.14 -15.80
C LYS A 535 -8.07 12.77 -15.15
N ALA A 536 -9.16 12.00 -15.08
CA ALA A 536 -9.11 10.62 -14.60
C ALA A 536 -8.17 9.74 -15.43
N GLN A 537 -8.25 9.81 -16.77
CA GLN A 537 -7.33 9.07 -17.65
C GLN A 537 -5.88 9.46 -17.41
N SER A 538 -5.58 10.76 -17.29
CA SER A 538 -4.22 11.23 -17.00
C SER A 538 -3.71 10.72 -15.64
N LEU A 539 -4.55 10.71 -14.60
CA LEU A 539 -4.16 10.18 -13.29
C LEU A 539 -3.92 8.68 -13.34
N LEU A 540 -4.79 7.91 -13.99
CA LEU A 540 -4.62 6.46 -14.13
C LEU A 540 -3.37 6.10 -14.94
N HIS A 541 -3.05 6.88 -15.99
CA HIS A 541 -1.88 6.63 -16.82
C HIS A 541 -0.57 7.07 -16.16
N ASN A 542 -0.57 8.26 -15.55
CA ASN A 542 0.67 8.91 -15.09
C ASN A 542 1.03 8.61 -13.64
N GLU A 543 0.04 8.41 -12.76
CA GLU A 543 0.29 8.17 -11.32
C GLU A 543 0.17 6.70 -10.96
N PHE A 544 -0.90 6.03 -11.42
CA PHE A 544 -1.21 4.67 -10.98
C PHE A 544 -0.77 3.57 -11.96
N HIS A 545 -0.56 3.90 -13.24
CA HIS A 545 -0.29 2.96 -14.33
C HIS A 545 -1.32 1.81 -14.44
N ILE A 546 -2.62 2.12 -14.34
CA ILE A 546 -3.71 1.13 -14.36
C ILE A 546 -4.50 1.19 -15.68
N PRO A 547 -4.37 0.20 -16.59
CA PRO A 547 -5.03 0.24 -17.91
C PRO A 547 -6.49 -0.24 -17.90
N VAL A 548 -6.98 -0.73 -16.76
CA VAL A 548 -8.24 -1.48 -16.63
C VAL A 548 -9.50 -0.64 -16.91
N LEU A 549 -9.42 0.67 -16.70
CA LEU A 549 -10.57 1.57 -16.78
C LEU A 549 -10.63 2.34 -18.12
N ASP A 550 -9.57 2.29 -18.93
CA ASP A 550 -9.42 3.11 -20.13
C ASP A 550 -10.54 2.87 -21.15
N ASP A 551 -10.89 1.61 -21.40
CA ASP A 551 -11.97 1.24 -22.33
C ASP A 551 -13.32 1.85 -21.90
N HIS A 552 -13.60 1.84 -20.59
CA HIS A 552 -14.82 2.42 -20.06
C HIS A 552 -14.81 3.96 -20.17
N LEU A 553 -13.71 4.62 -19.80
CA LEU A 553 -13.59 6.08 -19.90
C LEU A 553 -13.69 6.53 -21.36
N ASN A 554 -13.08 5.81 -22.29
CA ASN A 554 -13.22 6.05 -23.72
C ASN A 554 -14.67 5.90 -24.19
N SER A 555 -15.39 4.87 -23.71
CA SER A 555 -16.81 4.70 -24.03
C SER A 555 -17.68 5.88 -23.53
N VAL A 556 -17.33 6.45 -22.37
CA VAL A 556 -17.98 7.64 -21.82
C VAL A 556 -17.66 8.87 -22.67
N LEU A 557 -16.41 9.07 -23.09
CA LEU A 557 -16.04 10.16 -24.00
C LEU A 557 -16.80 10.08 -25.33
N LEU A 558 -16.91 8.87 -25.90
CA LEU A 558 -17.67 8.62 -27.14
C LEU A 558 -19.17 8.94 -27.01
N LEU A 559 -19.71 8.98 -25.79
CA LEU A 559 -21.07 9.41 -25.50
C LEU A 559 -21.16 10.94 -25.29
N LEU A 560 -20.20 11.52 -24.57
CA LEU A 560 -20.21 12.94 -24.20
C LEU A 560 -19.92 13.89 -25.38
N TRP A 561 -18.94 13.57 -26.23
CA TRP A 561 -18.52 14.47 -27.33
C TRP A 561 -19.60 14.74 -28.38
N PRO A 562 -20.35 13.73 -28.89
CA PRO A 562 -21.46 13.98 -29.82
C PRO A 562 -22.57 14.81 -29.18
N HIS A 563 -22.84 14.61 -27.88
CA HIS A 563 -23.85 15.38 -27.17
C HIS A 563 -23.40 16.83 -26.95
N PHE A 564 -22.14 17.06 -26.63
CA PHE A 564 -21.56 18.42 -26.58
C PHE A 564 -21.75 19.14 -27.92
N THR A 565 -21.38 18.48 -29.03
CA THR A 565 -21.55 19.05 -30.38
C THR A 565 -23.01 19.40 -30.65
N LYS A 566 -23.94 18.51 -30.27
CA LYS A 566 -25.39 18.77 -30.39
C LYS A 566 -25.83 19.99 -29.61
N ILE A 567 -25.32 20.21 -28.39
CA ILE A 567 -25.64 21.40 -27.58
C ILE A 567 -25.13 22.69 -28.27
N ILE A 568 -23.93 22.65 -28.83
CA ILE A 568 -23.38 23.79 -29.58
C ILE A 568 -24.24 24.07 -30.82
N ASP A 569 -24.65 23.04 -31.56
CA ASP A 569 -25.53 23.20 -32.72
C ASP A 569 -26.90 23.78 -32.32
N LEU A 570 -27.46 23.38 -31.17
CA LEU A 570 -28.69 23.97 -30.62
C LEU A 570 -28.53 25.46 -30.30
N ASN A 571 -27.39 25.85 -29.71
CA ASN A 571 -27.06 27.26 -29.45
C ASN A 571 -26.91 28.06 -30.75
N SER A 572 -26.22 27.51 -31.75
CA SER A 572 -26.13 28.09 -33.08
C SER A 572 -27.50 28.25 -33.77
N GLU A 573 -28.36 27.24 -33.71
CA GLU A 573 -29.70 27.30 -34.30
C GLU A 573 -30.58 28.35 -33.61
N SER A 574 -30.51 28.42 -32.28
CA SER A 574 -31.25 29.41 -31.49
C SER A 574 -30.83 30.85 -31.82
N MET A 575 -29.52 31.11 -31.95
CA MET A 575 -29.04 32.42 -32.42
C MET A 575 -29.55 32.76 -33.83
N LYS A 576 -29.58 31.78 -34.76
CA LYS A 576 -30.10 31.97 -36.11
C LYS A 576 -31.61 32.30 -36.14
N LYS A 577 -32.40 31.76 -35.20
CA LYS A 577 -33.84 32.04 -35.09
C LYS A 577 -34.14 33.51 -34.79
N LEU A 578 -33.23 34.24 -34.15
CA LEU A 578 -33.38 35.68 -33.89
C LEU A 578 -33.56 36.51 -35.17
N ILE A 579 -32.90 36.09 -36.25
CA ILE A 579 -33.02 36.73 -37.56
C ILE A 579 -34.47 36.65 -38.07
N MET A 580 -35.15 35.52 -37.83
CA MET A 580 -36.52 35.29 -38.29
C MET A 580 -37.54 36.15 -37.53
N TYR A 581 -37.33 36.34 -36.22
CA TYR A 581 -38.24 37.14 -35.39
C TYR A 581 -38.10 38.65 -35.62
N SER A 582 -36.92 39.12 -36.02
CA SER A 582 -36.69 40.54 -36.37
C SER A 582 -37.51 40.99 -37.59
N GLY A 583 -38.00 40.06 -38.42
CA GLY A 583 -38.78 40.30 -39.66
C GLY A 583 -40.21 40.82 -39.50
N SER A 584 -40.83 40.66 -38.32
CA SER A 584 -42.27 40.93 -38.16
C SER A 584 -42.64 42.33 -37.69
N SER A 585 -41.68 43.12 -37.21
CA SER A 585 -42.00 44.38 -36.54
C SER A 585 -41.71 45.60 -37.41
N LYS A 586 -42.73 46.46 -37.57
CA LYS A 586 -42.73 47.65 -38.45
C LYS A 586 -42.29 48.94 -37.73
N SER A 587 -41.87 48.88 -36.47
CA SER A 587 -41.41 50.05 -35.68
C SER A 587 -39.91 50.31 -35.89
N LYS A 588 -39.62 51.41 -36.59
CA LYS A 588 -38.26 51.88 -36.94
C LYS A 588 -37.63 52.73 -35.82
N GLU A 589 -37.30 52.14 -34.67
CA GLU A 589 -36.25 52.73 -33.81
C GLU A 589 -34.99 51.89 -33.96
N VAL A 590 -34.07 52.40 -34.79
CA VAL A 590 -32.83 51.70 -35.14
C VAL A 590 -31.76 52.07 -34.11
N HIS A 591 -31.45 51.15 -33.20
CA HIS A 591 -30.38 51.35 -32.22
C HIS A 591 -29.04 50.79 -32.75
N LEU A 592 -27.99 51.62 -32.70
CA LEU A 592 -26.60 51.21 -33.00
C LEU A 592 -25.93 50.45 -31.84
N ALA A 593 -26.68 50.19 -30.75
CA ALA A 593 -26.17 49.53 -29.57
C ALA A 593 -25.99 48.01 -29.81
N PRO A 594 -25.06 47.37 -29.08
CA PRO A 594 -24.90 45.92 -29.10
C PRO A 594 -26.19 45.17 -28.73
N VAL A 595 -26.43 44.06 -29.41
CA VAL A 595 -27.59 43.17 -29.14
C VAL A 595 -27.34 42.38 -27.86
N SER A 596 -28.39 42.09 -27.10
CA SER A 596 -28.30 41.25 -25.87
C SER A 596 -27.62 39.89 -26.10
N VAL A 597 -27.77 39.32 -27.29
CA VAL A 597 -27.18 38.04 -27.70
C VAL A 597 -25.66 38.14 -27.86
N THR A 598 -25.12 39.30 -28.21
CA THR A 598 -23.67 39.54 -28.26
C THR A 598 -23.06 39.38 -26.88
N GLN A 599 -23.71 39.91 -25.84
CA GLN A 599 -23.28 39.72 -24.45
C GLN A 599 -23.36 38.25 -24.04
N GLN A 600 -24.48 37.57 -24.34
CA GLN A 600 -24.65 36.14 -24.01
C GLN A 600 -23.62 35.25 -24.73
N PHE A 601 -23.37 35.50 -26.02
CA PHE A 601 -22.36 34.79 -26.81
C PHE A 601 -20.97 34.99 -26.24
N SER A 602 -20.62 36.22 -25.88
CA SER A 602 -19.29 36.55 -25.34
C SER A 602 -19.02 35.85 -24.02
N GLN A 603 -20.01 35.84 -23.11
CA GLN A 603 -19.92 35.14 -21.83
C GLN A 603 -19.89 33.62 -22.02
N PHE A 604 -20.67 33.09 -22.96
CA PHE A 604 -20.66 31.65 -23.27
C PHE A 604 -19.34 31.19 -23.86
N LEU A 605 -18.83 31.93 -24.86
CA LEU A 605 -17.54 31.69 -25.48
C LEU A 605 -16.41 31.76 -24.45
N LEU A 606 -16.42 32.76 -23.57
CA LEU A 606 -15.44 32.89 -22.50
C LEU A 606 -15.44 31.65 -21.59
N GLY A 607 -16.61 31.17 -21.15
CA GLY A 607 -16.69 29.98 -20.31
C GLY A 607 -16.14 28.72 -21.00
N LEU A 608 -16.40 28.56 -22.30
CA LEU A 608 -15.82 27.46 -23.10
C LEU A 608 -14.29 27.58 -23.22
N LEU A 609 -13.76 28.80 -23.36
CA LEU A 609 -12.32 29.05 -23.45
C LEU A 609 -11.60 28.85 -22.11
N LYS A 610 -12.20 29.25 -20.97
CA LYS A 610 -11.67 28.95 -19.64
C LYS A 610 -11.56 27.43 -19.42
N LEU A 611 -12.57 26.66 -19.84
CA LEU A 611 -12.56 25.19 -19.79
C LEU A 611 -11.57 24.52 -20.76
N ALA A 612 -11.15 25.22 -21.82
CA ALA A 612 -10.09 24.75 -22.71
C ALA A 612 -8.71 24.90 -22.05
N ALA A 613 -8.50 25.98 -21.29
CA ALA A 613 -7.23 26.34 -20.64
C ALA A 613 -6.72 25.31 -19.63
N VAL A 614 -7.62 24.73 -18.82
CA VAL A 614 -7.28 23.85 -17.69
C VAL A 614 -6.51 22.59 -18.11
N THR A 615 -6.47 22.27 -19.41
CA THR A 615 -5.77 21.09 -19.92
C THR A 615 -4.28 21.34 -20.17
N THR A 616 -3.81 22.59 -20.18
CA THR A 616 -2.44 22.95 -20.59
C THR A 616 -1.44 23.13 -19.44
N ASP A 617 -1.79 22.80 -18.20
CA ASP A 617 -0.87 22.94 -17.05
C ASP A 617 0.37 22.02 -17.14
N LYS A 618 0.36 21.04 -18.05
CA LYS A 618 1.54 20.27 -18.40
C LYS A 618 2.07 20.75 -19.75
N LYS A 619 3.25 21.38 -19.71
CA LYS A 619 4.09 21.73 -20.86
C LYS A 619 4.53 20.46 -21.62
N ASP A 620 3.61 19.78 -22.28
CA ASP A 620 3.96 18.77 -23.27
C ASP A 620 3.92 19.44 -24.65
N ASP A 621 5.04 19.38 -25.37
CA ASP A 621 5.35 20.02 -26.65
C ASP A 621 4.45 19.58 -27.85
N ASN A 622 3.31 18.92 -27.60
CA ASN A 622 2.39 18.38 -28.61
C ASN A 622 1.07 19.18 -28.72
N ASP A 623 1.17 20.49 -28.99
CA ASP A 623 0.02 21.40 -29.16
C ASP A 623 -0.97 20.94 -30.26
N ASP A 624 -0.49 20.18 -31.26
CA ASP A 624 -1.29 19.68 -32.38
C ASP A 624 -2.32 18.59 -32.00
N THR A 625 -2.07 17.79 -30.96
CA THR A 625 -3.01 16.72 -30.56
C THR A 625 -4.24 17.32 -29.84
N PHE A 626 -4.02 18.38 -29.06
CA PHE A 626 -5.07 19.07 -28.32
C PHE A 626 -5.97 19.90 -29.24
N ARG A 627 -5.40 20.55 -30.27
CA ARG A 627 -6.16 21.25 -31.33
C ARG A 627 -7.10 20.35 -32.13
N GLY A 628 -6.91 19.02 -32.08
CA GLY A 628 -7.78 18.03 -32.71
C GLY A 628 -9.09 17.73 -31.98
N GLU A 629 -9.30 18.27 -30.76
CA GLU A 629 -10.53 18.03 -30.01
C GLU A 629 -11.78 18.62 -30.71
N PRO A 630 -12.96 17.95 -30.61
CA PRO A 630 -14.21 18.50 -31.12
C PRO A 630 -14.58 19.88 -30.55
N LEU A 631 -14.01 20.25 -29.39
CA LEU A 631 -14.18 21.55 -28.77
C LEU A 631 -13.74 22.70 -29.69
N PHE A 632 -12.52 22.65 -30.25
CA PHE A 632 -11.98 23.73 -31.08
C PHE A 632 -12.76 23.92 -32.38
N THR A 633 -13.17 22.80 -32.99
CA THR A 633 -14.06 22.81 -34.16
C THR A 633 -15.40 23.44 -33.81
N SER A 634 -15.95 23.12 -32.63
CA SER A 634 -17.23 23.66 -32.14
C SER A 634 -17.15 25.15 -31.83
N ILE A 635 -16.06 25.62 -31.20
CA ILE A 635 -15.81 27.05 -30.93
C ILE A 635 -15.71 27.83 -32.24
N THR A 636 -14.92 27.35 -33.19
CA THR A 636 -14.75 27.98 -34.51
C THR A 636 -16.08 28.05 -35.26
N ARG A 637 -16.88 26.98 -35.22
CA ARG A 637 -18.22 26.95 -35.82
C ARG A 637 -19.16 27.96 -35.16
N LEU A 638 -19.21 27.99 -33.83
CA LEU A 638 -20.05 28.90 -33.06
C LEU A 638 -19.69 30.36 -33.36
N ARG A 639 -18.40 30.68 -33.45
CA ARG A 639 -17.89 32.00 -33.84
C ARG A 639 -18.35 32.40 -35.24
N ASN A 640 -18.12 31.55 -36.24
CA ASN A 640 -18.51 31.83 -37.62
C ASN A 640 -20.04 31.97 -37.74
N ASP A 641 -20.82 31.17 -36.99
CA ASP A 641 -22.28 31.31 -36.94
C ASP A 641 -22.72 32.64 -36.31
N PHE A 642 -22.07 33.09 -35.25
CA PHE A 642 -22.33 34.38 -34.63
C PHE A 642 -22.05 35.56 -35.58
N GLU A 643 -20.90 35.56 -36.26
CA GLU A 643 -20.55 36.58 -37.27
C GLU A 643 -21.56 36.62 -38.42
N ASN A 644 -22.00 35.45 -38.89
CA ASN A 644 -23.05 35.33 -39.90
C ASN A 644 -24.40 35.87 -39.39
N VAL A 645 -24.75 35.63 -38.13
CA VAL A 645 -25.97 36.14 -37.51
C VAL A 645 -25.93 37.67 -37.42
N LEU A 646 -24.83 38.25 -36.93
CA LEU A 646 -24.67 39.70 -36.86
C LEU A 646 -24.70 40.37 -38.23
N THR A 647 -24.05 39.76 -39.24
CA THR A 647 -24.04 40.30 -40.62
C THR A 647 -25.43 40.26 -41.24
N LYS A 648 -26.20 39.20 -41.02
CA LYS A 648 -27.59 39.09 -41.49
C LYS A 648 -28.51 40.03 -40.73
N LEU A 649 -28.36 40.15 -39.41
CA LEU A 649 -29.12 41.10 -38.59
C LEU A 649 -28.85 42.55 -39.01
N SER A 650 -27.59 42.92 -39.26
CA SER A 650 -27.26 44.27 -39.74
C SER A 650 -27.86 44.54 -41.14
N SER A 651 -27.88 43.53 -42.02
CA SER A 651 -28.55 43.66 -43.32
C SER A 651 -30.06 43.84 -43.19
N HIS A 652 -30.67 43.17 -42.21
CA HIS A 652 -32.10 43.12 -41.97
C HIS A 652 -32.61 44.39 -41.26
N LEU A 653 -31.90 44.87 -40.25
CA LEU A 653 -32.24 46.07 -39.48
C LEU A 653 -32.05 47.36 -40.28
N PHE A 654 -30.96 47.47 -41.05
CA PHE A 654 -30.60 48.72 -41.75
C PHE A 654 -30.93 48.69 -43.25
N GLY A 655 -31.15 47.53 -43.88
CA GLY A 655 -31.50 47.41 -45.31
C GLY A 655 -30.33 47.72 -46.28
N SER A 656 -30.51 47.55 -47.60
CA SER A 656 -29.37 47.53 -48.57
C SER A 656 -28.92 48.89 -49.14
N GLY A 657 -29.28 50.02 -48.53
CA GLY A 657 -29.00 51.37 -49.06
C GLY A 657 -27.61 51.93 -48.72
N ARG A 658 -27.03 52.74 -49.62
CA ARG A 658 -25.66 53.32 -49.51
C ARG A 658 -25.47 54.25 -48.29
N SER A 659 -26.48 55.06 -47.96
CA SER A 659 -26.51 55.93 -46.76
C SER A 659 -26.60 55.14 -45.45
N LYS A 660 -26.95 53.85 -45.52
CA LYS A 660 -27.15 52.96 -44.37
C LYS A 660 -26.01 51.94 -44.24
N SER A 661 -24.96 52.07 -45.06
CA SER A 661 -23.74 51.25 -44.96
C SER A 661 -22.94 51.62 -43.72
N THR A 662 -22.78 52.93 -43.46
CA THR A 662 -22.05 53.46 -42.30
C THR A 662 -22.70 53.03 -40.99
N GLU A 663 -24.04 53.08 -40.90
CA GLU A 663 -24.77 52.63 -39.70
C GLU A 663 -24.59 51.12 -39.43
N LYS A 664 -24.48 50.29 -40.48
CA LYS A 664 -24.17 48.86 -40.34
C LYS A 664 -22.77 48.63 -39.84
N GLU A 665 -21.79 49.36 -40.39
CA GLU A 665 -20.39 49.24 -40.00
C GLU A 665 -20.21 49.64 -38.53
N ILE A 666 -20.84 50.73 -38.09
CA ILE A 666 -20.85 51.16 -36.67
C ILE A 666 -21.56 50.12 -35.79
N PHE A 667 -22.70 49.57 -36.22
CA PHE A 667 -23.38 48.52 -35.46
C PHE A 667 -22.51 47.26 -35.30
N LEU A 668 -21.87 46.80 -36.37
CA LEU A 668 -20.97 45.64 -36.33
C LEU A 668 -19.75 45.92 -35.44
N TYR A 669 -19.14 47.10 -35.59
CA TYR A 669 -18.03 47.54 -34.73
C TYR A 669 -18.42 47.49 -33.25
N ASN A 670 -19.54 48.09 -32.88
CA ASN A 670 -20.00 48.13 -31.48
C ASN A 670 -20.21 46.72 -30.90
N ASN A 671 -20.75 45.79 -31.69
CA ASN A 671 -20.96 44.41 -31.25
C ASN A 671 -19.62 43.65 -31.09
N TYR A 672 -18.71 43.74 -32.06
CA TYR A 672 -17.40 43.07 -31.96
C TYR A 672 -16.54 43.69 -30.86
N PHE A 673 -16.59 45.01 -30.69
CA PHE A 673 -15.89 45.72 -29.62
C PHE A 673 -16.37 45.26 -28.24
N LEU A 674 -17.66 44.98 -28.07
CA LEU A 674 -18.18 44.42 -26.83
C LEU A 674 -17.59 43.02 -26.54
N VAL A 675 -17.47 42.13 -27.53
CA VAL A 675 -16.89 40.81 -27.28
C VAL A 675 -15.41 40.91 -26.94
N VAL A 676 -14.65 41.78 -27.63
CA VAL A 676 -13.24 42.04 -27.33
C VAL A 676 -13.06 42.53 -25.90
N ASN A 677 -13.88 43.49 -25.45
CA ASN A 677 -13.79 44.01 -24.08
C ASN A 677 -14.11 42.95 -23.02
N ILE A 678 -15.12 42.13 -23.24
CA ILE A 678 -15.48 41.04 -22.31
C ILE A 678 -14.33 40.02 -22.22
N LEU A 679 -13.79 39.60 -23.36
CA LEU A 679 -12.67 38.63 -23.39
C LEU A 679 -11.40 39.20 -22.77
N LYS A 680 -11.05 40.47 -23.03
CA LYS A 680 -9.87 41.14 -22.48
C LYS A 680 -9.94 41.32 -20.97
N ASN A 681 -11.07 41.81 -20.46
CA ASN A 681 -11.23 42.08 -19.03
C ASN A 681 -11.02 40.83 -18.18
N GLU A 682 -11.45 39.68 -18.68
CA GLU A 682 -11.36 38.40 -17.96
C GLU A 682 -9.99 37.73 -18.14
N ASN A 683 -9.34 37.87 -19.30
CA ASN A 683 -7.96 37.37 -19.50
C ASN A 683 -6.94 38.09 -18.59
N LEU A 684 -7.24 39.33 -18.18
CA LEU A 684 -6.44 40.11 -17.23
C LEU A 684 -6.67 39.70 -15.76
N ALA A 685 -7.77 39.02 -15.45
CA ALA A 685 -8.16 38.69 -14.08
C ALA A 685 -7.42 37.46 -13.52
N ASP A 686 -7.06 36.49 -14.38
CA ASP A 686 -6.51 35.18 -13.96
C ASP A 686 -4.96 35.12 -13.93
N GLY A 687 -4.26 36.25 -14.09
CA GLY A 687 -2.80 36.36 -13.85
C GLY A 687 -1.88 35.61 -14.82
N VAL A 688 -2.38 34.64 -15.59
CA VAL A 688 -1.68 33.94 -16.69
C VAL A 688 -2.47 34.15 -17.99
N PRO A 689 -1.93 34.87 -18.99
CA PRO A 689 -2.63 35.08 -20.25
C PRO A 689 -2.79 33.74 -20.97
N ASN A 690 -4.05 33.35 -21.20
CA ASN A 690 -4.36 32.14 -21.93
C ASN A 690 -4.17 32.40 -23.44
N ALA A 691 -3.20 31.73 -24.05
CA ALA A 691 -2.86 31.87 -25.46
C ALA A 691 -4.08 31.66 -26.40
N PHE A 692 -5.03 30.81 -26.01
CA PHE A 692 -6.24 30.56 -26.79
C PHE A 692 -7.26 31.70 -26.70
N ILE A 693 -7.37 32.36 -25.53
CA ILE A 693 -8.20 33.56 -25.39
C ILE A 693 -7.60 34.69 -26.23
N ASP A 694 -6.27 34.83 -26.21
CA ASP A 694 -5.56 35.82 -27.03
C ASP A 694 -5.76 35.61 -28.54
N GLU A 695 -5.81 34.35 -29.02
CA GLU A 695 -6.13 34.05 -30.42
C GLU A 695 -7.52 34.57 -30.81
N GLN A 696 -8.53 34.34 -29.97
CA GLN A 696 -9.89 34.83 -30.22
C GLN A 696 -9.99 36.36 -30.10
N ILE A 697 -9.26 36.96 -29.15
CA ILE A 697 -9.16 38.42 -29.03
C ILE A 697 -8.60 39.02 -30.32
N LYS A 698 -7.47 38.51 -30.82
CA LYS A 698 -6.85 38.98 -32.09
C LYS A 698 -7.81 38.85 -33.26
N HIS A 699 -8.56 37.75 -33.35
CA HIS A 699 -9.57 37.56 -34.40
C HIS A 699 -10.64 38.66 -34.39
N PHE A 700 -11.26 38.92 -33.24
CA PHE A 700 -12.29 39.96 -33.15
C PHE A 700 -11.71 41.39 -33.22
N GLU A 701 -10.45 41.61 -32.83
CA GLU A 701 -9.75 42.88 -33.05
C GLU A 701 -9.55 43.17 -34.54
N MET A 702 -9.14 42.18 -35.34
CA MET A 702 -9.05 42.33 -36.79
C MET A 702 -10.40 42.72 -37.41
N LEU A 703 -11.50 42.14 -36.91
CA LEU A 703 -12.85 42.53 -37.34
C LEU A 703 -13.19 43.96 -36.90
N CYS A 704 -12.84 44.36 -35.67
CA CYS A 704 -13.03 45.73 -35.22
C CYS A 704 -12.26 46.73 -36.10
N ASP A 705 -11.00 46.45 -36.41
CA ASP A 705 -10.17 47.32 -37.26
C ASP A 705 -10.68 47.39 -38.70
N ALA A 706 -11.27 46.31 -39.22
CA ALA A 706 -11.93 46.31 -40.53
C ALA A 706 -13.13 47.28 -40.60
N TYR A 707 -13.87 47.45 -39.49
CA TYR A 707 -15.05 48.32 -39.40
C TYR A 707 -14.77 49.71 -38.77
N LYS A 708 -13.53 49.99 -38.33
CA LYS A 708 -13.10 51.23 -37.67
C LYS A 708 -12.98 52.46 -38.60
N LYS A 709 -13.16 52.29 -39.92
CA LYS A 709 -12.90 53.34 -40.92
C LYS A 709 -13.91 54.49 -40.96
N TYR A 710 -14.84 54.57 -40.02
CA TYR A 710 -15.74 55.71 -39.82
C TYR A 710 -15.98 55.98 -38.34
#